data_AF-A0A7V8DCC3-F1
#
_entry.id   AF-A0A7V8DCC3-F1
#
_cell.length_a   1.000
_cell.length_b   1.000
_cell.length_c   1.000
_cell.angle_alpha   90.00
_cell.angle_beta   90.00
_cell.angle_gamma   90.00
#
_symmetry.space_group_name_H-M   'P 1'
#
loop_
_entity.id
_entity.type
_entity.pdbx_description
1 polymer ?
#
loop_
_entity_poly.entity_id
_entity_poly.type
_entity_poly.pdbx_seq_one_letter_code
_entity_poly.pdbx_strand_id
1 'polypeptide(L)'
;MSLELGSGWVLLLAAALLPAAALRLFRGRAMPPAAKYLRLASFLLLAAALADPVISRVERRPVPPRLAFLVDAGAAMAGPCSKGAAESRRDCAGAWARRAADALGEKASSSIFYFPGAGSPAQEEPPASFSRDRDLGAALAWLASAPGGPWDRVFVLTSGHDLRPPPVGAAPADVTLVSVGPPSEVRRLGAPRVAAPAFAYLHMPFRVFAESRLENSPPGASASLEILSADGKVVSSAAARTDGYGLFGATFTLRTDVLGMAAYRVRARASGLSVSSPFRVQAVREKLRVLHLSGPPSFDYAALRDHLKSDPGVDLVSFVILRNPEDAAGVAEKDLSLIPFPVHDLFLKDLRNFDVLILHAFDLRRFVLGAPYLQSVERFVAGGGGLLVIGGPQAFGSGGYAGLAPLASLLPAEVAEGPDYSGEAFTVEPARHPAAAAEAFGGRGAPPLGGLNLLGGPVGGGRLIYGYRAASGASGALAAERGHGKGRVVALASPRTWMLRSAGGGRYSAFWEKMLSFLDGTLGLERVALEADESYPPRLRLRVLGADYRPLARDAASINASVTGPGGRRPVEFYFRGAGVYEAEVPPPFGGRQTVSANVSVDGRAAGSPALSFSPEGPSAYSPPDLRALEEMARPRGWTLARMEDSGGAALERLLPPPSSTEIRTWSAAPGRSPWLLAAFLLLLGIELGVRRRAGRD
;
A
#
# COMPACT_ATOMS: atom_id res chain seq x y z
N MET A 1 -66.47 -14.51 -6.52
CA MET A 1 -67.53 -14.20 -7.49
C MET A 1 -68.21 -12.97 -6.94
N SER A 2 -67.94 -11.80 -7.50
CA SER A 2 -68.67 -10.57 -7.12
C SER A 2 -69.76 -10.34 -8.16
N LEU A 3 -70.96 -10.05 -7.68
CA LEU A 3 -72.07 -9.58 -8.49
C LEU A 3 -72.03 -8.06 -8.41
N GLU A 4 -71.35 -7.43 -9.37
CA GLU A 4 -71.38 -5.99 -9.50
C GLU A 4 -72.54 -5.62 -10.42
N LEU A 5 -73.58 -5.05 -9.82
CA LEU A 5 -74.64 -4.39 -10.57
C LEU A 5 -74.02 -3.12 -11.15
N GLY A 6 -73.76 -3.11 -12.47
CA GLY A 6 -73.24 -1.95 -13.17
C GLY A 6 -74.11 -0.70 -12.96
N SER A 7 -73.62 0.46 -13.39
CA SER A 7 -74.16 1.83 -13.20
C SER A 7 -75.61 2.10 -13.66
N GLY A 8 -76.42 1.07 -13.91
CA GLY A 8 -77.82 1.14 -14.30
C GLY A 8 -78.81 1.14 -13.14
N TRP A 9 -78.58 1.86 -12.03
CA TRP A 9 -79.60 2.01 -10.96
C TRP A 9 -80.93 2.55 -11.51
N VAL A 10 -80.86 3.41 -12.53
CA VAL A 10 -82.02 3.93 -13.27
C VAL A 10 -82.72 2.82 -14.07
N LEU A 11 -81.97 1.91 -14.69
CA LEU A 11 -82.51 0.77 -15.42
C LEU A 11 -83.10 -0.29 -14.48
N LEU A 12 -82.52 -0.48 -13.28
CA LEU A 12 -83.07 -1.33 -12.22
C LEU A 12 -84.37 -0.76 -11.64
N LEU A 13 -84.45 0.55 -11.40
CA LEU A 13 -85.68 1.21 -10.99
C LEU A 13 -86.76 1.10 -12.08
N ALA A 14 -86.41 1.31 -13.35
CA ALA A 14 -87.32 1.11 -14.47
C ALA A 14 -87.78 -0.36 -14.57
N ALA A 15 -86.86 -1.31 -14.43
CA ALA A 15 -87.14 -2.75 -14.44
C ALA A 15 -88.02 -3.20 -13.27
N ALA A 16 -87.85 -2.63 -12.07
CA ALA A 16 -88.69 -2.89 -10.90
C ALA A 16 -90.10 -2.29 -11.03
N LEU A 17 -90.24 -1.20 -11.79
CA LEU A 17 -91.54 -0.56 -12.07
C LEU A 17 -92.35 -1.30 -13.13
N LEU A 18 -91.73 -2.08 -14.03
CA LEU A 18 -92.43 -2.86 -15.08
C LEU A 18 -93.46 -3.86 -14.53
N PRO A 19 -93.16 -4.74 -13.55
CA PRO A 19 -94.17 -5.64 -12.99
C PRO A 19 -95.26 -4.91 -12.20
N ALA A 20 -94.94 -3.78 -11.54
CA ALA A 20 -95.93 -2.95 -10.87
C ALA A 20 -96.85 -2.21 -11.86
N ALA A 21 -96.30 -1.71 -12.96
CA ALA A 21 -97.04 -1.12 -14.06
C ALA A 21 -97.94 -2.16 -14.76
N ALA A 22 -97.45 -3.38 -14.96
CA ALA A 22 -98.25 -4.50 -15.42
C ALA A 22 -99.42 -4.77 -14.44
N LEU A 23 -99.16 -4.92 -13.15
CA LEU A 23 -100.21 -5.14 -12.13
C LEU A 23 -101.24 -4.00 -12.08
N ARG A 24 -100.82 -2.73 -12.26
CA ARG A 24 -101.73 -1.56 -12.29
C ARG A 24 -102.56 -1.47 -13.57
N LEU A 25 -101.99 -1.74 -14.74
CA LEU A 25 -102.74 -1.79 -16.01
C LEU A 25 -103.86 -2.85 -16.00
N PHE A 26 -103.82 -3.81 -15.07
CA PHE A 26 -104.75 -4.94 -15.01
C PHE A 26 -105.69 -4.96 -13.79
N ARG A 27 -105.80 -3.86 -13.03
CA ARG A 27 -106.95 -3.64 -12.14
C ARG A 27 -108.20 -3.38 -13.00
N GLY A 28 -108.90 -4.46 -13.38
CA GLY A 28 -110.23 -4.37 -14.01
C GLY A 28 -110.50 -5.25 -15.24
N ARG A 29 -109.52 -5.98 -15.78
CA ARG A 29 -109.74 -6.92 -16.92
C ARG A 29 -109.71 -8.38 -16.48
N ALA A 30 -110.77 -9.13 -16.81
CA ALA A 30 -110.90 -10.54 -16.49
C ALA A 30 -110.00 -11.40 -17.40
N MET A 31 -108.72 -11.54 -17.04
CA MET A 31 -107.80 -12.49 -17.70
C MET A 31 -107.77 -13.85 -16.98
N PRO A 32 -107.59 -14.96 -17.71
CA PRO A 32 -107.35 -16.26 -17.10
C PRO A 32 -106.05 -16.23 -16.27
N PRO A 33 -105.99 -16.96 -15.13
CA PRO A 33 -104.85 -16.91 -14.21
C PRO A 33 -103.52 -17.27 -14.89
N ALA A 34 -103.53 -18.25 -15.81
CA ALA A 34 -102.35 -18.65 -16.57
C ALA A 34 -101.71 -17.50 -17.38
N ALA A 35 -102.51 -16.64 -18.03
CA ALA A 35 -101.99 -15.49 -18.78
C ALA A 35 -101.35 -14.44 -17.86
N LYS A 36 -101.87 -14.26 -16.64
CA LYS A 36 -101.29 -13.35 -15.64
C LYS A 36 -99.89 -13.82 -15.22
N TYR A 37 -99.72 -15.12 -14.95
CA TYR A 37 -98.42 -15.68 -14.58
C TYR A 37 -97.41 -15.63 -15.74
N LEU A 38 -97.84 -15.96 -16.97
CA LEU A 38 -96.98 -15.87 -18.16
C LEU A 38 -96.51 -14.45 -18.44
N ARG A 39 -97.41 -13.47 -18.33
CA ARG A 39 -97.06 -12.05 -18.52
C ARG A 39 -96.15 -11.53 -17.42
N LEU A 40 -96.40 -11.89 -16.15
CA LEU A 40 -95.49 -11.56 -15.05
C LEU A 40 -94.09 -12.15 -15.28
N ALA A 41 -94.01 -13.42 -15.71
CA ALA A 41 -92.75 -14.08 -16.05
C ALA A 41 -92.04 -13.38 -17.22
N SER A 42 -92.76 -12.92 -18.24
CA SER A 42 -92.17 -12.15 -19.34
C SER A 42 -91.60 -10.80 -18.86
N PHE A 43 -92.29 -10.07 -17.98
CA PHE A 43 -91.77 -8.81 -17.43
C PHE A 43 -90.57 -9.03 -16.51
N LEU A 44 -90.53 -10.14 -15.76
CA LEU A 44 -89.37 -10.51 -14.95
C LEU A 44 -88.15 -10.88 -15.81
N LEU A 45 -88.34 -11.57 -16.94
CA LEU A 45 -87.25 -11.84 -17.87
C LEU A 45 -86.74 -10.58 -18.58
N LEU A 46 -87.65 -9.68 -18.97
CA LEU A 46 -87.27 -8.39 -19.53
C LEU A 46 -86.51 -7.54 -18.51
N ALA A 47 -86.95 -7.54 -17.25
CA ALA A 47 -86.25 -6.89 -16.15
C ALA A 47 -84.85 -7.48 -15.93
N ALA A 48 -84.71 -8.80 -15.97
CA ALA A 48 -83.41 -9.49 -15.85
C ALA A 48 -82.47 -9.20 -17.04
N ALA A 49 -83.00 -9.05 -18.25
CA ALA A 49 -82.23 -8.65 -19.43
C ALA A 49 -81.75 -7.19 -19.33
N LEU A 50 -82.63 -6.28 -18.91
CA LEU A 50 -82.30 -4.85 -18.72
C LEU A 50 -81.35 -4.59 -17.54
N ALA A 51 -81.39 -5.44 -16.51
CA ALA A 51 -80.50 -5.33 -15.35
C ALA A 51 -79.02 -5.67 -15.69
N ASP A 52 -78.77 -6.32 -16.83
CA ASP A 52 -77.44 -6.69 -17.36
C ASP A 52 -76.46 -7.17 -16.27
N PRO A 53 -76.80 -8.25 -15.52
CA PRO A 53 -75.95 -8.69 -14.41
C PRO A 53 -74.61 -9.17 -14.94
N VAL A 54 -73.51 -8.54 -14.51
CA VAL A 54 -72.15 -8.94 -14.87
C VAL A 54 -71.62 -9.91 -13.83
N ILE A 55 -71.35 -11.15 -14.25
CA ILE A 55 -70.67 -12.13 -13.43
C ILE A 55 -69.18 -12.02 -13.72
N SER A 56 -68.40 -11.53 -12.76
CA SER A 56 -66.94 -11.51 -12.86
C SER A 56 -66.33 -12.67 -12.06
N ARG A 57 -65.45 -13.42 -12.72
CA ARG A 57 -64.57 -14.40 -12.07
C ARG A 57 -63.14 -13.92 -12.19
N VAL A 58 -62.53 -13.64 -11.03
CA VAL A 58 -61.13 -13.26 -10.90
C VAL A 58 -60.33 -14.53 -10.63
N GLU A 59 -59.56 -14.99 -11.62
CA GLU A 59 -58.55 -16.03 -11.42
C GLU A 59 -57.21 -15.34 -11.12
N ARG A 60 -56.58 -15.70 -9.99
CA ARG A 60 -55.28 -15.18 -9.57
C ARG A 60 -54.23 -16.27 -9.80
N ARG A 61 -53.31 -16.08 -10.74
CA ARG A 61 -52.14 -16.97 -10.90
C ARG A 61 -50.92 -16.34 -10.24
N PRO A 62 -50.22 -17.05 -9.34
CA PRO A 62 -48.99 -16.54 -8.73
C PRO A 62 -47.88 -16.51 -9.78
N VAL A 63 -47.23 -15.36 -9.93
CA VAL A 63 -45.99 -15.25 -10.73
C VAL A 63 -44.82 -15.65 -9.84
N PRO A 64 -43.94 -16.57 -10.28
CA PRO A 64 -42.79 -16.97 -9.48
C PRO A 64 -41.83 -15.79 -9.28
N PRO A 65 -41.24 -15.62 -8.08
CA PRO A 65 -40.27 -14.56 -7.81
C PRO A 65 -39.04 -14.68 -8.70
N ARG A 66 -38.45 -13.53 -9.03
CA ARG A 66 -37.23 -13.40 -9.82
C ARG A 66 -36.02 -13.22 -8.92
N LEU A 67 -35.02 -14.07 -9.10
CA LEU A 67 -33.82 -14.11 -8.27
C LEU A 67 -32.56 -13.90 -9.11
N ALA A 68 -31.60 -13.15 -8.58
CA ALA A 68 -30.29 -13.01 -9.18
C ALA A 68 -29.19 -13.54 -8.26
N PHE A 69 -28.33 -14.41 -8.78
CA PHE A 69 -27.11 -14.84 -8.12
C PHE A 69 -25.93 -14.05 -8.68
N LEU A 70 -25.33 -13.20 -7.85
CA LEU A 70 -24.19 -12.39 -8.19
C LEU A 70 -22.92 -13.00 -7.60
N VAL A 71 -22.11 -13.65 -8.44
CA VAL A 71 -20.89 -14.32 -8.05
C VAL A 71 -19.70 -13.37 -8.15
N ASP A 72 -18.99 -13.25 -7.05
CA ASP A 72 -17.73 -12.55 -6.93
C ASP A 72 -16.64 -13.19 -7.81
N ALA A 73 -16.05 -12.41 -8.72
CA ALA A 73 -14.92 -12.81 -9.56
C ALA A 73 -13.61 -12.04 -9.25
N GLY A 74 -13.46 -11.53 -8.04
CA GLY A 74 -12.28 -10.80 -7.58
C GLY A 74 -11.12 -11.66 -7.12
N ALA A 75 -9.96 -11.05 -6.91
CA ALA A 75 -8.72 -11.72 -6.53
C ALA A 75 -8.84 -12.66 -5.30
N ALA A 76 -9.63 -12.28 -4.30
CA ALA A 76 -9.85 -13.11 -3.10
C ALA A 76 -10.64 -14.42 -3.38
N MET A 77 -11.26 -14.54 -4.56
CA MET A 77 -11.98 -15.73 -5.03
C MET A 77 -11.11 -16.65 -5.89
N ALA A 78 -9.86 -16.27 -6.19
CA ALA A 78 -8.92 -17.08 -6.95
C ALA A 78 -8.36 -18.27 -6.14
N GLY A 79 -8.45 -18.21 -4.80
CA GLY A 79 -8.01 -19.30 -3.92
C GLY A 79 -8.89 -20.56 -4.03
N PRO A 80 -8.42 -21.70 -3.50
CA PRO A 80 -9.14 -22.96 -3.57
C PRO A 80 -10.43 -22.93 -2.75
N CYS A 81 -11.45 -23.62 -3.27
CA CYS A 81 -12.78 -23.71 -2.69
C CYS A 81 -12.86 -24.52 -1.39
N SER A 82 -12.11 -25.61 -1.32
CA SER A 82 -11.99 -26.47 -0.12
C SER A 82 -10.58 -27.06 -0.03
N LYS A 83 -10.29 -27.78 1.05
CA LYS A 83 -8.96 -28.36 1.27
C LYS A 83 -8.60 -29.39 0.19
N GLY A 84 -7.63 -29.06 -0.66
CA GLY A 84 -7.16 -29.92 -1.75
C GLY A 84 -7.95 -29.79 -3.06
N ALA A 85 -8.92 -28.87 -3.15
CA ALA A 85 -9.63 -28.61 -4.40
C ALA A 85 -8.72 -27.90 -5.42
N ALA A 86 -8.77 -28.35 -6.68
CA ALA A 86 -8.09 -27.69 -7.80
C ALA A 86 -8.87 -26.46 -8.32
N GLU A 87 -10.17 -26.39 -8.03
CA GLU A 87 -11.08 -25.34 -8.52
C GLU A 87 -11.05 -24.10 -7.61
N SER A 88 -11.19 -22.92 -8.23
CA SER A 88 -11.27 -21.65 -7.50
C SER A 88 -12.59 -21.49 -6.74
N ARG A 89 -12.61 -20.64 -5.71
CA ARG A 89 -13.85 -20.29 -4.97
C ARG A 89 -14.92 -19.71 -5.88
N ARG A 90 -14.54 -18.90 -6.87
CA ARG A 90 -15.47 -18.35 -7.87
C ARG A 90 -16.15 -19.47 -8.65
N ASP A 91 -15.37 -20.43 -9.15
CA ASP A 91 -15.91 -21.49 -9.99
C ASP A 91 -16.82 -22.41 -9.18
N CYS A 92 -16.43 -22.71 -7.94
CA CYS A 92 -17.27 -23.39 -6.95
C CYS A 92 -18.57 -22.65 -6.65
N ALA A 93 -18.49 -21.34 -6.39
CA ALA A 93 -19.66 -20.50 -6.10
C ALA A 93 -20.61 -20.47 -7.31
N GLY A 94 -20.07 -20.37 -8.53
CA GLY A 94 -20.85 -20.47 -9.76
C GLY A 94 -21.52 -21.83 -9.95
N ALA A 95 -20.81 -22.93 -9.67
CA ALA A 95 -21.38 -24.27 -9.73
C ALA A 95 -22.47 -24.49 -8.66
N TRP A 96 -22.26 -23.95 -7.46
CA TRP A 96 -23.29 -23.95 -6.41
C TRP A 96 -24.50 -23.11 -6.82
N ALA A 97 -24.31 -21.93 -7.40
CA ALA A 97 -25.40 -21.06 -7.85
C ALA A 97 -26.26 -21.72 -8.93
N ARG A 98 -25.63 -22.44 -9.87
CA ARG A 98 -26.33 -23.27 -10.88
C ARG A 98 -27.19 -24.35 -10.23
N ARG A 99 -26.61 -25.14 -9.32
CA ARG A 99 -27.37 -26.18 -8.59
C ARG A 99 -28.52 -25.61 -7.76
N ALA A 100 -28.32 -24.43 -7.16
CA ALA A 100 -29.35 -23.74 -6.40
C ALA A 100 -30.50 -23.27 -7.31
N ALA A 101 -30.18 -22.65 -8.45
CA ALA A 101 -31.16 -22.25 -9.45
C ALA A 101 -31.96 -23.45 -9.99
N ASP A 102 -31.27 -24.55 -10.32
CA ASP A 102 -31.90 -25.78 -10.80
C ASP A 102 -32.85 -26.40 -9.75
N ALA A 103 -32.43 -26.40 -8.47
CA ALA A 103 -33.24 -26.92 -7.37
C ALA A 103 -34.50 -26.08 -7.11
N LEU A 104 -34.45 -24.77 -7.35
CA LEU A 104 -35.61 -23.89 -7.25
C LEU A 104 -36.61 -24.13 -8.39
N GLY A 105 -36.13 -24.52 -9.58
CA GLY A 105 -36.96 -24.95 -10.70
C GLY A 105 -38.07 -23.94 -11.05
N GLU A 106 -39.31 -24.42 -11.23
CA GLU A 106 -40.45 -23.56 -11.56
C GLU A 106 -40.91 -22.64 -10.41
N LYS A 107 -40.38 -22.83 -9.19
CA LYS A 107 -40.75 -22.00 -8.03
C LYS A 107 -40.16 -20.59 -8.10
N ALA A 108 -39.08 -20.37 -8.84
CA ALA A 108 -38.43 -19.07 -8.98
C ALA A 108 -37.69 -18.93 -10.33
N SER A 109 -37.80 -17.78 -10.97
CA SER A 109 -37.03 -17.47 -12.19
C SER A 109 -35.65 -16.94 -11.78
N SER A 110 -34.60 -17.71 -12.04
CA SER A 110 -33.25 -17.43 -11.54
C SER A 110 -32.28 -17.05 -12.66
N SER A 111 -31.40 -16.08 -12.42
CA SER A 111 -30.30 -15.73 -13.33
C SER A 111 -28.97 -15.61 -12.58
N ILE A 112 -27.86 -15.94 -13.23
CA ILE A 112 -26.52 -15.97 -12.62
C ILE A 112 -25.63 -14.97 -13.35
N PHE A 113 -24.97 -14.11 -12.59
CA PHE A 113 -24.04 -13.11 -13.09
C PHE A 113 -22.73 -13.15 -12.32
N TYR A 114 -21.63 -12.82 -12.98
CA TYR A 114 -20.30 -12.67 -12.42
C TYR A 114 -19.89 -11.21 -12.50
N PHE A 115 -19.40 -10.63 -11.40
CA PHE A 115 -18.88 -9.26 -11.42
C PHE A 115 -17.35 -9.25 -11.26
N PRO A 116 -16.60 -8.88 -12.32
CA PRO A 116 -15.14 -8.84 -12.28
C PRO A 116 -14.58 -7.66 -11.48
N GLY A 117 -15.30 -6.53 -11.41
CA GLY A 117 -14.84 -5.36 -10.65
C GLY A 117 -15.34 -4.02 -11.17
N ALA A 118 -14.83 -2.92 -10.60
CA ALA A 118 -15.26 -1.57 -10.95
C ALA A 118 -15.02 -1.26 -12.44
N GLY A 119 -16.01 -0.61 -13.07
CA GLY A 119 -15.94 -0.19 -14.47
C GLY A 119 -16.24 -1.29 -15.51
N SER A 120 -16.49 -2.53 -15.08
CA SER A 120 -16.94 -3.62 -15.95
C SER A 120 -18.35 -4.05 -15.57
N PRO A 121 -19.30 -4.16 -16.52
CA PRO A 121 -20.62 -4.69 -16.23
C PRO A 121 -20.51 -6.15 -15.76
N ALA A 122 -21.50 -6.62 -14.99
CA ALA A 122 -21.57 -8.04 -14.66
C ALA A 122 -21.89 -8.85 -15.93
N GLN A 123 -21.42 -10.09 -15.97
CA GLN A 123 -21.44 -10.95 -17.17
C GLN A 123 -22.10 -12.29 -16.82
N GLU A 124 -22.74 -12.96 -17.78
CA GLU A 124 -23.37 -14.28 -17.54
C GLU A 124 -22.33 -15.41 -17.45
N GLU A 125 -21.15 -15.22 -18.05
CA GLU A 125 -20.04 -16.15 -18.02
C GLU A 125 -18.93 -15.73 -17.05
N PRO A 126 -18.19 -16.70 -16.46
CA PRO A 126 -17.09 -16.40 -15.56
C PRO A 126 -15.93 -15.72 -16.33
N PRO A 127 -15.44 -14.55 -15.88
CA PRO A 127 -14.35 -13.85 -16.54
C PRO A 127 -13.03 -14.65 -16.45
N ALA A 128 -12.17 -14.55 -17.46
CA ALA A 128 -10.89 -15.27 -17.46
C ALA A 128 -9.90 -14.79 -16.38
N SER A 129 -10.00 -13.52 -15.97
CA SER A 129 -9.11 -12.88 -14.99
C SER A 129 -9.83 -12.57 -13.67
N PHE A 130 -9.04 -12.41 -12.60
CA PHE A 130 -9.52 -11.96 -11.30
C PHE A 130 -9.10 -10.50 -11.11
N SER A 131 -10.06 -9.59 -10.93
CA SER A 131 -9.75 -8.16 -10.75
C SER A 131 -9.60 -7.76 -9.28
N ARG A 132 -8.82 -6.70 -9.06
CA ARG A 132 -8.49 -6.15 -7.74
C ARG A 132 -9.59 -5.22 -7.22
N ASP A 133 -10.28 -4.50 -8.10
CA ASP A 133 -11.27 -3.53 -7.67
C ASP A 133 -12.63 -4.20 -7.47
N ARG A 134 -13.25 -4.04 -6.30
CA ARG A 134 -14.43 -4.77 -5.85
C ARG A 134 -15.55 -3.80 -5.45
N ASP A 135 -16.17 -3.19 -6.44
CA ASP A 135 -17.30 -2.29 -6.21
C ASP A 135 -18.63 -3.06 -6.25
N LEU A 136 -19.08 -3.51 -5.09
CA LEU A 136 -20.37 -4.19 -4.96
C LEU A 136 -21.53 -3.21 -5.22
N GLY A 137 -21.35 -1.93 -4.88
CA GLY A 137 -22.36 -0.90 -5.12
C GLY A 137 -22.65 -0.72 -6.61
N ALA A 138 -21.60 -0.60 -7.43
CA ALA A 138 -21.72 -0.51 -8.88
C ALA A 138 -22.34 -1.78 -9.49
N ALA A 139 -21.95 -2.97 -9.00
CA ALA A 139 -22.51 -4.23 -9.49
C ALA A 139 -24.01 -4.37 -9.20
N LEU A 140 -24.46 -4.00 -8.00
CA LEU A 140 -25.88 -4.00 -7.63
C LEU A 140 -26.67 -2.94 -8.41
N ALA A 141 -26.09 -1.76 -8.65
CA ALA A 141 -26.71 -0.71 -9.45
C ALA A 141 -26.90 -1.14 -10.92
N TRP A 142 -25.88 -1.80 -11.50
CA TRP A 142 -26.00 -2.38 -12.84
C TRP A 142 -27.10 -3.44 -12.90
N LEU A 143 -27.15 -4.34 -11.90
CA LEU A 143 -28.12 -5.44 -11.83
C LEU A 143 -29.57 -4.94 -11.76
N ALA A 144 -29.82 -3.81 -11.09
CA ALA A 144 -31.13 -3.17 -11.06
C ALA A 144 -31.64 -2.72 -12.45
N SER A 145 -30.72 -2.45 -13.38
CA SER A 145 -31.01 -2.08 -14.77
C SER A 145 -30.83 -3.22 -15.79
N ALA A 146 -30.46 -4.42 -15.33
CA ALA A 146 -30.15 -5.55 -16.21
C ALA A 146 -31.42 -6.20 -16.80
N PRO A 147 -31.33 -6.81 -18.01
CA PRO A 147 -32.41 -7.62 -18.57
C PRO A 147 -32.81 -8.74 -17.60
N GLY A 148 -34.11 -8.96 -17.42
CA GLY A 148 -34.64 -9.92 -16.43
C GLY A 148 -35.07 -9.29 -15.11
N GLY A 149 -34.63 -8.07 -14.80
CA GLY A 149 -35.13 -7.28 -13.66
C GLY A 149 -36.56 -6.75 -13.85
N PRO A 150 -37.18 -6.16 -12.80
CA PRO A 150 -36.65 -6.03 -11.44
C PRO A 150 -36.54 -7.39 -10.73
N TRP A 151 -35.57 -7.51 -9.82
CA TRP A 151 -35.29 -8.73 -9.06
C TRP A 151 -35.94 -8.64 -7.68
N ASP A 152 -36.67 -9.68 -7.27
CA ASP A 152 -37.30 -9.73 -5.95
C ASP A 152 -36.28 -9.97 -4.83
N ARG A 153 -35.16 -10.66 -5.12
CA ARG A 153 -34.03 -10.88 -4.18
C ARG A 153 -32.71 -11.14 -4.92
N VAL A 154 -31.60 -10.67 -4.34
CA VAL A 154 -30.24 -10.85 -4.89
C VAL A 154 -29.35 -11.61 -3.91
N PHE A 155 -28.77 -12.72 -4.34
CA PHE A 155 -27.77 -13.49 -3.59
C PHE A 155 -26.37 -13.12 -4.05
N VAL A 156 -25.54 -12.56 -3.17
CA VAL A 156 -24.16 -12.18 -3.48
C VAL A 156 -23.21 -13.22 -2.89
N LEU A 157 -22.54 -14.00 -3.73
CA LEU A 157 -21.61 -15.04 -3.30
C LEU A 157 -20.20 -14.48 -3.28
N THR A 158 -19.57 -14.38 -2.10
CA THR A 158 -18.29 -13.70 -1.93
C THR A 158 -17.48 -14.19 -0.72
N SER A 159 -16.17 -13.96 -0.72
CA SER A 159 -15.29 -14.19 0.43
C SER A 159 -15.22 -13.02 1.42
N GLY A 160 -15.89 -11.89 1.17
CA GLY A 160 -15.94 -10.76 2.11
C GLY A 160 -14.73 -9.80 2.07
N HIS A 161 -13.66 -10.16 1.37
CA HIS A 161 -12.42 -9.37 1.36
C HIS A 161 -12.48 -8.22 0.35
N ASP A 162 -12.06 -7.03 0.80
CA ASP A 162 -11.87 -5.81 -0.01
C ASP A 162 -13.09 -5.33 -0.80
N LEU A 163 -14.30 -5.81 -0.46
CA LEU A 163 -15.56 -5.38 -1.05
C LEU A 163 -15.93 -3.97 -0.61
N ARG A 164 -16.18 -3.07 -1.56
CA ARG A 164 -16.77 -1.76 -1.33
C ARG A 164 -18.29 -1.84 -1.44
N PRO A 165 -19.04 -1.74 -0.33
CA PRO A 165 -20.50 -1.76 -0.40
C PRO A 165 -21.08 -0.41 -0.85
N PRO A 166 -22.32 -0.38 -1.37
CA PRO A 166 -23.03 0.87 -1.64
C PRO A 166 -23.27 1.66 -0.34
N PRO A 167 -23.46 2.99 -0.40
CA PRO A 167 -23.84 3.78 0.76
C PRO A 167 -25.10 3.23 1.47
N VAL A 168 -25.16 3.39 2.79
CA VAL A 168 -26.34 2.98 3.57
C VAL A 168 -27.57 3.78 3.09
N GLY A 169 -28.67 3.10 2.79
CA GLY A 169 -29.90 3.70 2.25
C GLY A 169 -29.98 3.76 0.71
N ALA A 170 -28.91 3.40 -0.02
CA ALA A 170 -28.88 3.41 -1.48
C ALA A 170 -29.19 2.05 -2.15
N ALA A 171 -29.47 1.00 -1.37
CA ALA A 171 -29.64 -0.36 -1.89
C ALA A 171 -31.11 -0.63 -2.29
N PRO A 172 -31.41 -0.93 -3.58
CA PRO A 172 -32.78 -1.05 -4.08
C PRO A 172 -33.43 -2.43 -3.91
N ALA A 173 -32.70 -3.46 -3.44
CA ALA A 173 -33.18 -4.84 -3.37
C ALA A 173 -32.88 -5.51 -2.02
N ASP A 174 -33.65 -6.53 -1.69
CA ASP A 174 -33.37 -7.46 -0.60
C ASP A 174 -32.13 -8.30 -0.97
N VAL A 175 -31.03 -8.11 -0.25
CA VAL A 175 -29.73 -8.74 -0.54
C VAL A 175 -29.41 -9.78 0.53
N THR A 176 -29.02 -10.97 0.08
CA THR A 176 -28.42 -12.01 0.91
C THR A 176 -26.94 -12.16 0.56
N LEU A 177 -26.05 -11.86 1.51
CA LEU A 177 -24.63 -12.18 1.36
C LEU A 177 -24.41 -13.66 1.69
N VAL A 178 -23.82 -14.40 0.77
CA VAL A 178 -23.47 -15.81 0.93
C VAL A 178 -21.95 -15.93 1.01
N SER A 179 -21.43 -16.33 2.18
CA SER A 179 -19.99 -16.47 2.37
C SER A 179 -19.45 -17.70 1.64
N VAL A 180 -18.40 -17.51 0.83
CA VAL A 180 -17.74 -18.58 0.07
C VAL A 180 -16.35 -18.88 0.63
N GLY A 181 -16.11 -20.16 0.91
CA GLY A 181 -14.85 -20.69 1.42
C GLY A 181 -15.05 -21.45 2.74
N PRO A 182 -14.08 -22.29 3.14
CA PRO A 182 -14.24 -23.20 4.27
C PRO A 182 -14.35 -22.43 5.60
N PRO A 183 -15.18 -22.90 6.54
CA PRO A 183 -15.24 -22.36 7.89
C PRO A 183 -13.90 -22.59 8.57
N SER A 184 -13.37 -21.55 9.20
CA SER A 184 -12.10 -21.67 9.91
C SER A 184 -12.32 -22.29 11.29
N GLU A 185 -12.10 -23.60 11.44
CA GLU A 185 -11.89 -24.22 12.75
C GLU A 185 -10.40 -24.19 13.17
N VAL A 186 -9.51 -23.94 12.20
CA VAL A 186 -8.07 -23.88 12.43
C VAL A 186 -7.73 -22.54 13.09
N ARG A 187 -7.16 -22.58 14.31
CA ARG A 187 -6.54 -21.40 14.92
C ARG A 187 -5.45 -20.89 13.97
N ARG A 188 -5.54 -19.63 13.57
CA ARG A 188 -4.53 -19.00 12.72
C ARG A 188 -3.96 -17.79 13.41
N LEU A 189 -2.65 -17.65 13.24
CA LEU A 189 -1.92 -16.49 13.72
C LEU A 189 -1.75 -15.51 12.56
N GLY A 190 -2.34 -14.32 12.68
CA GLY A 190 -2.21 -13.24 11.72
C GLY A 190 -0.78 -12.69 11.68
N ALA A 191 -0.36 -12.19 10.52
CA ALA A 191 0.91 -11.49 10.41
C ALA A 191 0.93 -10.28 11.36
N PRO A 192 2.00 -10.10 12.15
CA PRO A 192 2.04 -8.98 13.08
C PRO A 192 2.01 -7.65 12.31
N ARG A 193 1.09 -6.76 12.68
CA ARG A 193 1.09 -5.36 12.28
C ARG A 193 2.12 -4.63 13.11
N VAL A 194 2.94 -3.81 12.46
CA VAL A 194 4.05 -3.11 13.10
C VAL A 194 3.90 -1.62 12.85
N ALA A 195 3.80 -0.85 13.93
CA ALA A 195 3.91 0.60 13.91
C ALA A 195 5.30 0.98 14.43
N ALA A 196 6.20 1.28 13.50
CA ALA A 196 7.53 1.77 13.76
C ALA A 196 7.67 3.19 13.17
N PRO A 197 8.51 4.06 13.76
CA PRO A 197 8.78 5.37 13.19
C PRO A 197 9.52 5.22 11.85
N ALA A 198 9.24 6.10 10.89
CA ALA A 198 9.92 6.09 9.59
C ALA A 198 11.43 6.33 9.71
N PHE A 199 11.84 7.09 10.73
CA PHE A 199 13.23 7.32 11.07
C PHE A 199 13.49 7.19 12.57
N ALA A 200 14.74 6.90 12.94
CA ALA A 200 15.22 6.92 14.30
C ALA A 200 16.62 7.53 14.35
N TYR A 201 17.00 8.09 15.49
CA TYR A 201 18.34 8.61 15.67
C TYR A 201 19.33 7.49 16.01
N LEU A 202 20.50 7.52 15.38
CA LEU A 202 21.58 6.55 15.63
C LEU A 202 21.92 6.52 17.14
N HIS A 203 22.06 5.32 17.69
CA HIS A 203 22.29 5.02 19.11
C HIS A 203 21.20 5.48 20.09
N MET A 204 20.13 6.13 19.64
CA MET A 204 19.04 6.57 20.51
C MET A 204 17.93 5.52 20.58
N PRO A 205 17.26 5.41 21.74
CA PRO A 205 16.12 4.52 21.88
C PRO A 205 14.92 5.04 21.07
N PHE A 206 14.29 4.17 20.30
CA PHE A 206 13.02 4.44 19.63
C PHE A 206 12.01 3.33 19.96
N ARG A 207 10.72 3.66 19.89
CA ARG A 207 9.64 2.74 20.23
C ARG A 207 9.06 2.09 18.98
N VAL A 208 8.78 0.80 19.07
CA VAL A 208 8.07 0.04 18.05
C VAL A 208 6.88 -0.62 18.71
N PHE A 209 5.69 -0.39 18.19
CA PHE A 209 4.51 -1.15 18.60
C PHE A 209 4.28 -2.27 17.60
N ALA A 210 3.99 -3.47 18.12
CA ALA A 210 3.55 -4.57 17.28
C ALA A 210 2.33 -5.25 17.87
N GLU A 211 1.44 -5.68 16.99
CA GLU A 211 0.19 -6.35 17.31
C GLU A 211 0.02 -7.54 16.39
N SER A 212 -0.52 -8.64 16.90
CA SER A 212 -0.95 -9.78 16.08
C SER A 212 -2.29 -10.30 16.61
N ARG A 213 -2.90 -11.19 15.83
CA ARG A 213 -4.20 -11.78 16.13
C ARG A 213 -4.11 -13.29 16.07
N LEU A 214 -4.62 -13.97 17.07
CA LEU A 214 -4.92 -15.40 17.01
C LEU A 214 -6.42 -15.60 16.78
N GLU A 215 -6.79 -16.00 15.56
CA GLU A 215 -8.17 -16.33 15.20
C GLU A 215 -8.70 -17.49 16.05
N ASN A 216 -9.98 -17.41 16.44
CA ASN A 216 -10.66 -18.40 17.28
C ASN A 216 -9.93 -18.69 18.60
N SER A 217 -9.21 -17.70 19.15
CA SER A 217 -8.57 -17.81 20.45
C SER A 217 -9.55 -17.46 21.58
N PRO A 218 -9.60 -18.24 22.67
CA PRO A 218 -10.22 -17.76 23.89
C PRO A 218 -9.47 -16.53 24.43
N PRO A 219 -10.14 -15.64 25.19
CA PRO A 219 -9.47 -14.58 25.94
C PRO A 219 -8.45 -15.17 26.92
N GLY A 220 -7.30 -14.52 27.05
CA GLY A 220 -6.25 -14.89 27.99
C GLY A 220 -5.27 -15.97 27.50
N ALA A 221 -5.35 -16.42 26.23
CA ALA A 221 -4.41 -17.39 25.68
C ALA A 221 -2.99 -16.81 25.59
N SER A 222 -1.99 -17.63 25.90
CA SER A 222 -0.59 -17.21 25.88
C SER A 222 -0.07 -16.95 24.46
N ALA A 223 0.60 -15.83 24.29
CA ALA A 223 1.29 -15.43 23.07
C ALA A 223 2.60 -14.68 23.37
N SER A 224 3.45 -14.50 22.37
CA SER A 224 4.63 -13.65 22.46
C SER A 224 4.94 -12.93 21.16
N LEU A 225 5.63 -11.80 21.28
CA LEU A 225 6.16 -11.02 20.18
C LEU A 225 7.66 -10.83 20.39
N GLU A 226 8.45 -11.05 19.35
CA GLU A 226 9.91 -10.92 19.35
C GLU A 226 10.35 -10.00 18.23
N ILE A 227 11.25 -9.06 18.51
CA ILE A 227 11.95 -8.30 17.49
C ILE A 227 13.29 -8.95 17.23
N LEU A 228 13.57 -9.20 15.96
CA LEU A 228 14.80 -9.81 15.48
C LEU A 228 15.56 -8.82 14.60
N SER A 229 16.89 -8.85 14.72
CA SER A 229 17.81 -8.13 13.84
C SER A 229 17.93 -8.84 12.48
N ALA A 230 18.64 -8.20 11.53
CA ALA A 230 18.84 -8.73 10.18
C ALA A 230 19.53 -10.12 10.16
N ASP A 231 20.42 -10.40 11.12
CA ASP A 231 21.11 -11.69 11.33
C ASP A 231 20.25 -12.72 12.07
N GLY A 232 19.00 -12.38 12.43
CA GLY A 232 18.04 -13.31 13.03
C GLY A 232 18.19 -13.50 14.54
N LYS A 233 19.03 -12.71 15.22
CA LYS A 233 19.13 -12.69 16.69
C LYS A 233 17.94 -11.94 17.29
N VAL A 234 17.47 -12.40 18.45
CA VAL A 234 16.40 -11.72 19.19
C VAL A 234 16.99 -10.49 19.86
N VAL A 235 16.51 -9.31 19.45
CA VAL A 235 16.90 -8.00 19.99
C VAL A 235 16.05 -7.65 21.21
N SER A 236 14.75 -7.98 21.14
CA SER A 236 13.81 -7.73 22.23
C SER A 236 12.65 -8.72 22.16
N SER A 237 12.04 -9.05 23.29
CA SER A 237 10.91 -9.98 23.37
C SER A 237 9.91 -9.53 24.42
N ALA A 238 8.64 -9.84 24.19
CA ALA A 238 7.55 -9.53 25.09
C ALA A 238 6.55 -10.70 25.11
N ALA A 239 6.17 -11.14 26.31
CA ALA A 239 5.04 -12.03 26.49
C ALA A 239 3.74 -11.21 26.46
N ALA A 240 2.70 -11.76 25.85
CA ALA A 240 1.38 -11.15 25.75
C ALA A 240 0.29 -12.19 25.98
N ARG A 241 -0.94 -11.70 26.19
CA ARG A 241 -2.14 -12.55 26.25
C ARG A 241 -3.18 -12.02 25.29
N THR A 242 -3.97 -12.92 24.71
CA THR A 242 -5.06 -12.53 23.82
C THR A 242 -6.17 -11.83 24.59
N ASP A 243 -6.78 -10.80 23.98
CA ASP A 243 -8.03 -10.21 24.46
C ASP A 243 -9.26 -11.06 24.05
N GLY A 244 -10.46 -10.54 24.29
CA GLY A 244 -11.72 -11.20 23.89
C GLY A 244 -11.93 -11.37 22.39
N TYR A 245 -11.08 -10.76 21.57
CA TYR A 245 -11.10 -10.82 20.10
C TYR A 245 -9.86 -11.53 19.54
N GLY A 246 -9.04 -12.16 20.39
CA GLY A 246 -7.82 -12.84 19.99
C GLY A 246 -6.63 -11.92 19.68
N LEU A 247 -6.73 -10.61 19.95
CA LEU A 247 -5.66 -9.64 19.71
C LEU A 247 -4.65 -9.64 20.85
N PHE A 248 -3.38 -9.47 20.50
CA PHE A 248 -2.32 -9.28 21.47
C PHE A 248 -1.22 -8.39 20.88
N GLY A 249 -0.68 -7.49 21.70
CA GLY A 249 0.33 -6.53 21.27
C GLY A 249 1.35 -6.23 22.34
N ALA A 250 2.46 -5.65 21.92
CA ALA A 250 3.55 -5.22 22.79
C ALA A 250 4.25 -3.98 22.22
N THR A 251 4.78 -3.16 23.11
CA THR A 251 5.67 -2.06 22.74
C THR A 251 7.10 -2.43 23.09
N PHE A 252 8.00 -2.23 22.14
CA PHE A 252 9.42 -2.50 22.24
C PHE A 252 10.20 -1.20 22.24
N THR A 253 11.31 -1.15 22.97
CA THR A 253 12.29 -0.07 22.89
C THR A 253 13.55 -0.61 22.25
N LEU A 254 13.93 -0.07 21.10
CA LEU A 254 15.05 -0.53 20.28
C LEU A 254 16.09 0.57 20.13
N ARG A 255 17.33 0.19 19.80
CA ARG A 255 18.42 1.09 19.41
C ARG A 255 19.05 0.54 18.13
N THR A 256 19.45 1.42 17.22
CA THR A 256 20.22 1.05 16.02
C THR A 256 21.63 1.62 16.09
N ASP A 257 22.61 0.83 15.68
CA ASP A 257 24.02 1.15 15.54
C ASP A 257 24.45 1.25 14.07
N VAL A 258 23.53 1.01 13.14
CA VAL A 258 23.74 1.12 11.70
C VAL A 258 23.14 2.42 11.19
N LEU A 259 23.93 3.22 10.49
CA LEU A 259 23.48 4.42 9.76
C LEU A 259 22.75 4.01 8.47
N GLY A 260 21.70 4.75 8.09
CA GLY A 260 20.90 4.43 6.91
C GLY A 260 19.75 3.46 7.24
N MET A 261 19.35 2.60 6.31
CA MET A 261 18.19 1.73 6.51
C MET A 261 18.51 0.53 7.42
N ALA A 262 18.04 0.58 8.67
CA ALA A 262 18.10 -0.55 9.60
C ALA A 262 16.90 -1.49 9.39
N ALA A 263 17.18 -2.78 9.20
CA ALA A 263 16.15 -3.79 8.93
C ALA A 263 15.91 -4.72 10.13
N TYR A 264 14.64 -4.89 10.47
CA TYR A 264 14.18 -5.72 11.60
C TYR A 264 13.04 -6.65 11.16
N ARG A 265 12.72 -7.61 12.03
CA ARG A 265 11.56 -8.50 11.85
C ARG A 265 10.85 -8.70 13.18
N VAL A 266 9.54 -8.48 13.21
CA VAL A 266 8.71 -8.88 14.35
C VAL A 266 8.21 -10.29 14.10
N ARG A 267 8.36 -11.18 15.08
CA ARG A 267 7.85 -12.54 15.10
C ARG A 267 6.80 -12.68 16.18
N ALA A 268 5.58 -13.02 15.78
CA ALA A 268 4.52 -13.42 16.69
C ALA A 268 4.55 -14.94 16.89
N ARG A 269 4.32 -15.40 18.12
CA ARG A 269 4.12 -16.81 18.46
C ARG A 269 2.90 -16.99 19.33
N ALA A 270 2.03 -17.94 18.98
CA ALA A 270 0.88 -18.30 19.80
C ALA A 270 0.38 -19.70 19.43
N SER A 271 -0.06 -20.50 20.43
CA SER A 271 -0.59 -21.86 20.21
C SER A 271 0.29 -22.76 19.30
N GLY A 272 1.62 -22.67 19.41
CA GLY A 272 2.56 -23.43 18.58
C GLY A 272 2.79 -22.89 17.15
N LEU A 273 2.07 -21.84 16.75
CA LEU A 273 2.24 -21.16 15.47
C LEU A 273 3.27 -20.03 15.59
N SER A 274 3.95 -19.71 14.49
CA SER A 274 4.92 -18.61 14.41
C SER A 274 4.80 -17.91 13.06
N VAL A 275 4.53 -16.61 13.06
CA VAL A 275 4.45 -15.76 11.85
C VAL A 275 5.32 -14.53 12.06
N SER A 276 5.88 -13.97 10.99
CA SER A 276 6.77 -12.81 11.11
C SER A 276 6.52 -11.77 10.04
N SER A 277 6.67 -10.50 10.41
CA SER A 277 6.57 -9.34 9.52
C SER A 277 7.87 -8.52 9.56
N PRO A 278 8.45 -8.14 8.40
CA PRO A 278 9.59 -7.24 8.37
C PRO A 278 9.15 -5.80 8.66
N PHE A 279 10.08 -4.99 9.14
CA PHE A 279 9.95 -3.53 9.13
C PHE A 279 11.33 -2.89 9.02
N ARG A 280 11.39 -1.64 8.57
CA ARG A 280 12.63 -0.88 8.43
C ARG A 280 12.49 0.47 9.11
N VAL A 281 13.61 1.00 9.56
CA VAL A 281 13.69 2.33 10.15
C VAL A 281 14.92 3.02 9.55
N GLN A 282 14.73 4.21 9.00
CA GLN A 282 15.86 5.03 8.53
C GLN A 282 16.59 5.58 9.76
N ALA A 283 17.77 5.05 10.05
CA ALA A 283 18.65 5.62 11.03
C ALA A 283 19.30 6.89 10.46
N VAL A 284 18.90 8.03 11.01
CA VAL A 284 19.52 9.33 10.74
C VAL A 284 20.38 9.72 11.94
N ARG A 285 21.38 10.58 11.71
CA ARG A 285 22.14 11.16 12.83
C ARG A 285 21.27 12.22 13.49
N GLU A 286 21.30 12.29 14.82
CA GLU A 286 20.65 13.40 15.54
C GLU A 286 21.42 14.70 15.27
N LYS A 287 22.74 14.61 15.43
CA LYS A 287 23.73 15.58 14.98
C LYS A 287 24.99 14.86 14.51
N LEU A 288 25.67 15.40 13.51
CA LEU A 288 27.00 14.99 13.10
C LEU A 288 28.01 15.41 14.17
N ARG A 289 28.61 14.44 14.86
CA ARG A 289 29.60 14.72 15.90
C ARG A 289 30.97 14.87 15.27
N VAL A 290 31.52 16.07 15.32
CA VAL A 290 32.81 16.40 14.69
C VAL A 290 33.84 16.68 15.78
N LEU A 291 34.95 15.95 15.73
CA LEU A 291 36.14 16.27 16.50
C LEU A 291 37.12 17.02 15.60
N HIS A 292 37.31 18.32 15.86
CA HIS A 292 38.20 19.16 15.07
C HIS A 292 39.45 19.55 15.86
N LEU A 293 40.56 18.87 15.57
CA LEU A 293 41.88 19.14 16.12
C LEU A 293 42.66 20.02 15.15
N SER A 294 43.05 21.19 15.60
CA SER A 294 43.90 22.09 14.84
C SER A 294 45.23 22.31 15.55
N GLY A 295 46.31 22.45 14.78
CA GLY A 295 47.58 22.95 15.31
C GLY A 295 47.47 24.43 15.68
N PRO A 296 48.20 25.34 15.01
CA PRO A 296 48.08 26.76 15.29
C PRO A 296 46.74 27.33 14.78
N PRO A 297 46.18 28.37 15.45
CA PRO A 297 44.97 29.04 15.00
C PRO A 297 45.20 29.69 13.63
N SER A 298 44.18 29.61 12.76
CA SER A 298 44.22 30.19 11.40
C SER A 298 42.86 30.77 11.01
N PHE A 299 42.82 31.62 9.98
CA PHE A 299 41.55 32.11 9.41
C PHE A 299 40.69 30.97 8.87
N ASP A 300 41.31 29.92 8.35
CA ASP A 300 40.62 28.74 7.83
C ASP A 300 39.99 27.92 8.95
N TYR A 301 40.72 27.74 10.05
CA TYR A 301 40.19 27.15 11.28
C TYR A 301 38.97 27.92 11.79
N ALA A 302 39.09 29.25 11.91
CA ALA A 302 38.00 30.09 12.41
C ALA A 302 36.76 30.01 11.50
N ALA A 303 36.95 30.12 10.18
CA ALA A 303 35.86 30.03 9.22
C ALA A 303 35.17 28.65 9.23
N LEU A 304 35.93 27.56 9.31
CA LEU A 304 35.37 26.21 9.31
C LEU A 304 34.64 25.93 10.61
N ARG A 305 35.22 26.34 11.74
CA ARG A 305 34.59 26.23 13.05
C ARG A 305 33.28 27.02 13.10
N ASP A 306 33.26 28.24 12.58
CA ASP A 306 32.04 29.06 12.56
C ASP A 306 30.97 28.45 11.67
N HIS A 307 31.35 27.89 10.51
CA HIS A 307 30.42 27.17 9.63
C HIS A 307 29.83 25.92 10.31
N LEU A 308 30.69 25.07 10.89
CA LEU A 308 30.26 23.88 11.62
C LEU A 308 29.39 24.22 12.83
N LYS A 309 29.70 25.30 13.57
CA LYS A 309 28.86 25.74 14.71
C LYS A 309 27.54 26.37 14.29
N SER A 310 27.46 26.92 13.08
CA SER A 310 26.22 27.52 12.57
C SER A 310 25.19 26.48 12.14
N ASP A 311 25.61 25.24 11.90
CA ASP A 311 24.73 24.14 11.53
C ASP A 311 24.12 23.49 12.80
N PRO A 312 22.79 23.57 13.01
CA PRO A 312 22.14 22.94 14.17
C PRO A 312 22.24 21.40 14.16
N GLY A 313 22.52 20.82 12.99
CA GLY A 313 22.77 19.40 12.78
C GLY A 313 24.19 18.95 13.10
N VAL A 314 25.08 19.82 13.59
CA VAL A 314 26.46 19.48 13.95
C VAL A 314 26.68 19.67 15.46
N ASP A 315 27.34 18.69 16.08
CA ASP A 315 27.88 18.80 17.43
C ASP A 315 29.41 18.86 17.35
N LEU A 316 29.97 20.05 17.55
CA LEU A 316 31.39 20.32 17.33
C LEU A 316 32.16 20.37 18.65
N VAL A 317 33.07 19.42 18.82
CA VAL A 317 34.16 19.51 19.80
C VAL A 317 35.43 19.92 19.06
N SER A 318 35.97 21.10 19.38
CA SER A 318 37.14 21.64 18.68
C SER A 318 38.22 22.08 19.64
N PHE A 319 39.46 21.66 19.35
CA PHE A 319 40.66 22.00 20.09
C PHE A 319 41.67 22.68 19.15
N VAL A 320 42.28 23.76 19.62
CA VAL A 320 43.43 24.40 18.99
C VAL A 320 44.62 24.21 19.91
N ILE A 321 45.71 23.69 19.36
CA ILE A 321 46.92 23.46 20.14
C ILE A 321 47.83 24.68 20.02
N LEU A 322 47.82 25.52 21.06
CA LEU A 322 48.52 26.80 21.09
C LEU A 322 50.00 26.71 21.45
N ARG A 323 50.42 25.62 22.10
CA ARG A 323 51.79 25.41 22.58
C ARG A 323 52.21 23.98 22.35
N ASN A 324 53.48 23.78 22.02
CA ASN A 324 54.08 22.46 22.01
C ASN A 324 54.49 22.06 23.44
N PRO A 325 54.64 20.76 23.73
CA PRO A 325 55.17 20.29 25.02
C PRO A 325 56.56 20.87 25.34
N GLU A 326 57.33 21.23 24.31
CA GLU A 326 58.68 21.79 24.40
C GLU A 326 58.69 23.30 24.72
N ASP A 327 57.55 23.98 24.56
CA ASP A 327 57.37 25.41 24.90
C ASP A 327 57.05 25.62 26.39
N ALA A 328 57.20 24.58 27.21
CA ALA A 328 57.00 24.65 28.66
C ALA A 328 58.03 25.60 29.27
N ALA A 329 57.55 26.75 29.74
CA ALA A 329 58.28 27.54 30.74
C ALA A 329 58.67 26.58 31.88
N GLY A 330 59.85 26.73 32.50
CA GLY A 330 60.36 25.89 33.59
C GLY A 330 59.54 25.96 34.90
N VAL A 331 58.23 25.98 34.78
CA VAL A 331 57.17 26.12 35.79
C VAL A 331 56.33 24.84 35.68
N ALA A 332 55.97 24.26 36.82
CA ALA A 332 55.21 23.00 36.82
C ALA A 332 53.84 23.20 36.15
N GLU A 333 53.37 22.19 35.41
CA GLU A 333 52.11 22.24 34.63
C GLU A 333 50.89 22.64 35.46
N LYS A 334 50.86 22.22 36.74
CA LYS A 334 49.84 22.58 37.74
C LYS A 334 49.75 24.08 38.03
N ASP A 335 50.82 24.83 37.80
CA ASP A 335 50.94 26.26 38.08
C ASP A 335 50.62 27.12 36.84
N LEU A 336 50.34 26.50 35.68
CA LEU A 336 50.07 27.20 34.41
C LEU A 336 48.58 27.51 34.17
N SER A 337 47.65 27.16 35.09
CA SER A 337 46.18 27.35 34.94
C SER A 337 45.57 26.84 33.62
N LEU A 338 46.28 25.98 32.87
CA LEU A 338 45.81 25.38 31.63
C LEU A 338 45.33 23.95 31.90
N ILE A 339 44.19 23.59 31.30
CA ILE A 339 43.69 22.21 31.34
C ILE A 339 44.51 21.40 30.32
N PRO A 340 45.20 20.32 30.71
CA PRO A 340 46.00 19.52 29.79
C PRO A 340 45.10 18.87 28.73
N PHE A 341 45.59 18.78 27.49
CA PHE A 341 44.84 18.14 26.41
C PHE A 341 44.73 16.63 26.68
N PRO A 342 43.51 16.05 26.79
CA PRO A 342 43.32 14.67 27.23
C PRO A 342 43.54 13.67 26.08
N VAL A 343 44.76 13.61 25.54
CA VAL A 343 45.12 12.78 24.37
C VAL A 343 44.65 11.33 24.54
N HIS A 344 44.91 10.74 25.70
CA HIS A 344 44.63 9.33 25.96
C HIS A 344 43.12 9.03 25.92
N ASP A 345 42.33 9.75 26.69
CA ASP A 345 40.89 9.55 26.76
C ASP A 345 40.24 9.88 25.41
N LEU A 346 40.65 10.97 24.78
CA LEU A 346 40.10 11.41 23.50
C LEU A 346 40.31 10.37 22.39
N PHE A 347 41.54 9.88 22.21
CA PHE A 347 41.85 8.98 21.09
C PHE A 347 41.52 7.51 21.35
N LEU A 348 41.61 7.03 22.59
CA LEU A 348 41.42 5.60 22.88
C LEU A 348 40.02 5.26 23.42
N LYS A 349 39.33 6.21 24.07
CA LYS A 349 38.01 5.99 24.66
C LYS A 349 36.91 6.71 23.88
N ASP A 350 37.10 7.99 23.61
CA ASP A 350 36.02 8.86 23.13
C ASP A 350 35.94 8.99 21.61
N LEU A 351 37.00 8.67 20.86
CA LEU A 351 37.03 8.81 19.40
C LEU A 351 35.87 8.09 18.69
N ARG A 352 35.46 6.92 19.20
CA ARG A 352 34.30 6.15 18.73
C ARG A 352 32.94 6.87 18.89
N ASN A 353 32.89 7.92 19.70
CA ASN A 353 31.71 8.76 19.90
C ASN A 353 31.68 9.93 18.91
N PHE A 354 32.64 10.03 17.98
CA PHE A 354 32.61 11.00 16.90
C PHE A 354 32.29 10.32 15.58
N ASP A 355 31.89 11.11 14.60
CA ASP A 355 31.58 10.66 13.25
C ASP A 355 32.66 11.10 12.27
N VAL A 356 33.20 12.31 12.47
CA VAL A 356 34.29 12.86 11.66
C VAL A 356 35.40 13.37 12.58
N LEU A 357 36.64 12.95 12.30
CA LEU A 357 37.87 13.51 12.84
C LEU A 357 38.49 14.44 11.81
N ILE A 358 38.67 15.72 12.17
CA ILE A 358 39.37 16.71 11.36
C ILE A 358 40.74 16.99 11.98
N LEU A 359 41.81 16.70 11.25
CA LEU A 359 43.19 17.08 11.56
C LEU A 359 43.56 18.28 10.69
N HIS A 360 43.61 19.48 11.27
CA HIS A 360 43.82 20.73 10.55
C HIS A 360 45.18 21.34 10.88
N ALA A 361 46.11 21.35 9.93
CA ALA A 361 47.48 21.87 10.12
C ALA A 361 48.14 21.28 11.39
N PHE A 362 47.96 19.98 11.63
CA PHE A 362 48.27 19.34 12.91
C PHE A 362 49.58 18.55 12.86
N ASP A 363 50.56 18.80 13.73
CA ASP A 363 51.80 17.99 13.78
C ASP A 363 51.60 16.72 14.61
N LEU A 364 51.43 15.58 13.94
CA LEU A 364 51.19 14.31 14.63
C LEU A 364 52.42 13.77 15.36
N ARG A 365 53.64 14.12 14.96
CA ARG A 365 54.86 13.67 15.65
C ARG A 365 54.94 14.22 17.07
N ARG A 366 54.39 15.41 17.30
CA ARG A 366 54.51 16.14 18.57
C ARG A 366 53.43 15.78 19.58
N PHE A 367 52.24 15.42 19.11
CA PHE A 367 51.07 15.17 19.96
C PHE A 367 50.62 13.70 20.01
N VAL A 368 51.20 12.83 19.17
CA VAL A 368 50.79 11.42 19.04
C VAL A 368 52.02 10.49 19.01
N LEU A 369 52.72 10.37 20.14
CA LEU A 369 53.95 9.57 20.24
C LEU A 369 53.73 8.12 20.67
N GLY A 370 52.76 7.45 20.05
CA GLY A 370 52.63 6.01 20.18
C GLY A 370 51.80 5.39 19.07
N ALA A 371 52.28 4.27 18.55
CA ALA A 371 51.52 3.40 17.64
C ALA A 371 50.06 3.13 18.08
N PRO A 372 49.71 3.01 19.39
CA PRO A 372 48.33 2.74 19.82
C PRO A 372 47.31 3.81 19.39
N TYR A 373 47.70 5.08 19.36
CA TYR A 373 46.78 6.17 18.99
C TYR A 373 46.49 6.19 17.49
N LEU A 374 47.53 6.02 16.66
CA LEU A 374 47.38 5.94 15.22
C LEU A 374 46.59 4.68 14.81
N GLN A 375 46.78 3.56 15.51
CA GLN A 375 45.94 2.37 15.36
C GLN A 375 44.49 2.62 15.79
N SER A 376 44.25 3.49 16.78
CA SER A 376 42.89 3.90 17.14
C SER A 376 42.21 4.68 16.03
N VAL A 377 42.91 5.62 15.40
CA VAL A 377 42.42 6.37 14.23
C VAL A 377 42.14 5.41 13.07
N GLU A 378 43.04 4.47 12.78
CA GLU A 378 42.84 3.46 11.73
C GLU A 378 41.60 2.60 12.00
N ARG A 379 41.41 2.11 13.23
CA ARG A 379 40.21 1.36 13.62
C ARG A 379 38.94 2.21 13.56
N PHE A 380 39.02 3.47 13.95
CA PHE A 380 37.90 4.42 13.86
C PHE A 380 37.44 4.58 12.40
N VAL A 381 38.38 4.81 11.48
CA VAL A 381 38.06 4.89 10.04
C VAL A 381 37.56 3.53 9.54
N ALA A 382 38.25 2.42 9.83
CA ALA A 382 37.83 1.09 9.39
C ALA A 382 36.40 0.75 9.85
N GLY A 383 35.99 1.23 11.02
CA GLY A 383 34.65 1.07 11.60
C GLY A 383 33.54 1.93 10.97
N GLY A 384 33.87 2.90 10.12
CA GLY A 384 32.90 3.78 9.46
C GLY A 384 33.09 5.28 9.74
N GLY A 385 34.10 5.67 10.52
CA GLY A 385 34.42 7.07 10.77
C GLY A 385 34.99 7.80 9.55
N GLY A 386 34.72 9.10 9.45
CA GLY A 386 35.33 9.98 8.46
C GLY A 386 36.62 10.61 9.00
N LEU A 387 37.70 10.60 8.23
CA LEU A 387 38.93 11.32 8.54
C LEU A 387 39.16 12.41 7.49
N LEU A 388 39.22 13.67 7.93
CA LEU A 388 39.61 14.80 7.10
C LEU A 388 40.95 15.33 7.56
N VAL A 389 41.91 15.39 6.65
CA VAL A 389 43.21 16.02 6.88
C VAL A 389 43.26 17.32 6.07
N ILE A 390 43.36 18.45 6.76
CA ILE A 390 43.53 19.77 6.15
C ILE A 390 44.99 20.18 6.29
N GLY A 391 45.56 20.65 5.18
CA GLY A 391 46.95 21.06 5.06
C GLY A 391 47.32 22.27 5.90
N GLY A 392 48.55 22.69 5.74
CA GLY A 392 49.18 23.80 6.43
C GLY A 392 50.66 23.56 6.70
N PRO A 393 51.36 24.55 7.28
CA PRO A 393 52.80 24.48 7.51
C PRO A 393 53.26 23.30 8.37
N GLN A 394 52.37 22.70 9.15
CA GLN A 394 52.66 21.60 10.09
C GLN A 394 51.97 20.27 9.71
N ALA A 395 51.26 20.20 8.57
CA ALA A 395 50.59 18.99 8.10
C ALA A 395 51.44 18.23 7.07
N PHE A 396 50.98 17.04 6.70
CA PHE A 396 51.53 16.23 5.60
C PHE A 396 53.05 16.00 5.73
N GLY A 397 53.85 16.38 4.72
CA GLY A 397 55.29 16.16 4.71
C GLY A 397 55.99 16.92 5.84
N SER A 398 55.66 18.20 6.02
CA SER A 398 56.16 18.99 7.17
C SER A 398 55.74 18.42 8.52
N GLY A 399 54.59 17.74 8.59
CA GLY A 399 54.07 17.03 9.76
C GLY A 399 54.61 15.59 9.94
N GLY A 400 55.43 15.10 9.02
CA GLY A 400 56.03 13.76 9.05
C GLY A 400 55.08 12.61 8.72
N TYR A 401 53.94 12.87 8.07
CA TYR A 401 52.86 11.88 7.93
C TYR A 401 53.27 10.67 7.08
N ALA A 402 54.16 10.86 6.11
CA ALA A 402 54.66 9.79 5.25
C ALA A 402 55.35 8.65 6.05
N GLY A 403 56.00 8.98 7.17
CA GLY A 403 56.71 8.03 8.02
C GLY A 403 55.89 7.41 9.15
N LEU A 404 54.61 7.77 9.31
CA LEU A 404 53.79 7.40 10.47
C LEU A 404 52.76 6.32 10.13
N ALA A 405 53.13 5.04 10.22
CA ALA A 405 52.17 3.94 10.10
C ALA A 405 51.31 3.77 11.38
N PRO A 406 50.01 3.43 11.27
CA PRO A 406 49.24 3.16 10.05
C PRO A 406 48.64 4.40 9.37
N LEU A 407 48.85 5.63 9.85
CA LEU A 407 48.22 6.79 9.19
C LEU A 407 48.67 6.98 7.74
N ALA A 408 49.95 6.78 7.44
CA ALA A 408 50.49 6.90 6.09
C ALA A 408 49.70 6.07 5.06
N SER A 409 49.22 4.89 5.44
CA SER A 409 48.47 4.01 4.54
C SER A 409 47.01 4.44 4.32
N LEU A 410 46.49 5.34 5.17
CA LEU A 410 45.14 5.91 5.04
C LEU A 410 45.10 7.10 4.08
N LEU A 411 46.23 7.78 3.86
CA LEU A 411 46.26 9.00 3.05
C LEU A 411 45.92 8.70 1.59
N PRO A 412 45.07 9.53 0.95
CA PRO A 412 44.57 9.28 -0.40
C PRO A 412 45.46 9.84 -1.51
N ALA A 413 46.53 10.57 -1.18
CA ALA A 413 47.47 11.17 -2.11
C ALA A 413 48.91 10.97 -1.64
N GLU A 414 49.85 11.07 -2.58
CA GLU A 414 51.29 10.97 -2.30
C GLU A 414 51.75 12.16 -1.45
N VAL A 415 52.48 11.86 -0.38
CA VAL A 415 53.03 12.84 0.58
C VAL A 415 54.54 12.72 0.59
N ALA A 416 55.25 13.85 0.52
CA ALA A 416 56.71 13.89 0.60
C ALA A 416 57.22 13.58 2.02
N GLU A 417 58.45 13.07 2.15
CA GLU A 417 59.10 12.81 3.45
C GLU A 417 59.68 14.08 4.12
N GLY A 418 59.59 15.24 3.48
CA GLY A 418 60.15 16.52 3.94
C GLY A 418 59.18 17.70 3.82
N PRO A 419 59.68 18.95 4.02
CA PRO A 419 58.85 20.14 3.94
C PRO A 419 58.17 20.27 2.58
N ASP A 420 56.86 20.36 2.58
CA ASP A 420 56.02 20.34 1.37
C ASP A 420 55.10 21.57 1.27
N TYR A 421 55.12 22.48 2.25
CA TYR A 421 54.27 23.66 2.25
C TYR A 421 54.85 24.82 1.44
N SER A 422 54.10 25.30 0.45
CA SER A 422 54.45 26.45 -0.39
C SER A 422 53.42 27.57 -0.24
N GLY A 423 53.89 28.82 -0.15
CA GLY A 423 53.04 30.02 -0.15
C GLY A 423 52.56 30.46 -1.53
N GLU A 424 52.92 29.72 -2.57
CA GLU A 424 52.64 30.04 -3.97
C GLU A 424 51.14 30.07 -4.30
N ALA A 425 50.78 30.91 -5.28
CA ALA A 425 49.42 30.97 -5.81
C ALA A 425 49.12 29.77 -6.73
N PHE A 426 47.89 29.27 -6.69
CA PHE A 426 47.46 28.13 -7.49
C PHE A 426 46.02 28.29 -7.99
N THR A 427 45.73 27.64 -9.12
CA THR A 427 44.38 27.46 -9.64
C THR A 427 43.83 26.10 -9.25
N VAL A 428 42.52 26.02 -9.02
CA VAL A 428 41.83 24.78 -8.65
C VAL A 428 41.09 24.22 -9.86
N GLU A 429 41.25 22.93 -10.10
CA GLU A 429 40.56 22.21 -11.18
C GLU A 429 39.63 21.15 -10.56
N PRO A 430 38.30 21.30 -10.65
CA PRO A 430 37.37 20.31 -10.10
C PRO A 430 37.45 19.00 -10.88
N ALA A 431 37.63 17.89 -10.17
CA ALA A 431 37.56 16.57 -10.75
C ALA A 431 36.08 16.13 -10.91
N ARG A 432 35.86 15.08 -11.70
CA ARG A 432 34.54 14.44 -11.83
C ARG A 432 34.27 13.57 -10.60
N HIS A 433 33.89 14.20 -9.49
CA HIS A 433 33.64 13.54 -8.21
C HIS A 433 32.36 14.11 -7.55
N PRO A 434 31.49 13.29 -6.91
CA PRO A 434 30.28 13.77 -6.25
C PRO A 434 30.52 14.84 -5.18
N ALA A 435 31.62 14.72 -4.44
CA ALA A 435 32.02 15.72 -3.43
C ALA A 435 32.62 17.00 -4.05
N ALA A 436 32.86 17.04 -5.36
CA ALA A 436 33.31 18.25 -6.03
C ALA A 436 32.12 19.20 -6.27
N ALA A 437 32.02 20.25 -5.45
CA ALA A 437 31.26 21.46 -5.72
C ALA A 437 31.98 22.26 -6.82
N ALA A 438 31.73 21.93 -8.09
CA ALA A 438 32.37 22.59 -9.23
C ALA A 438 32.17 24.12 -9.20
N GLU A 439 31.04 24.57 -8.68
CA GLU A 439 30.67 25.96 -8.43
C GLU A 439 31.52 26.67 -7.36
N ALA A 440 32.18 25.93 -6.46
CA ALA A 440 32.94 26.52 -5.36
C ALA A 440 34.20 27.24 -5.86
N PHE A 441 34.94 26.62 -6.78
CA PHE A 441 36.18 27.15 -7.33
C PHE A 441 36.09 27.56 -8.81
N GLY A 442 34.97 27.29 -9.48
CA GLY A 442 34.75 27.63 -10.89
C GLY A 442 34.11 28.99 -11.14
N GLY A 443 34.18 29.46 -12.40
CA GLY A 443 33.47 30.64 -12.89
C GLY A 443 34.11 32.00 -12.55
N ARG A 444 33.52 33.10 -13.05
CA ARG A 444 33.96 34.46 -12.75
C ARG A 444 33.84 34.71 -11.23
N GLY A 445 34.89 35.30 -10.63
CA GLY A 445 34.90 35.68 -9.21
C GLY A 445 35.47 34.65 -8.22
N ALA A 446 36.03 33.52 -8.67
CA ALA A 446 36.79 32.64 -7.77
C ALA A 446 38.04 33.36 -7.23
N PRO A 447 38.31 33.34 -5.90
CA PRO A 447 39.45 34.04 -5.34
C PRO A 447 40.75 33.32 -5.71
N PRO A 448 41.86 34.03 -5.99
CA PRO A 448 43.16 33.39 -6.09
C PRO A 448 43.49 32.76 -4.74
N LEU A 449 43.80 31.45 -4.74
CA LEU A 449 44.26 30.76 -3.55
C LEU A 449 45.78 30.72 -3.56
N GLY A 450 46.38 30.82 -2.38
CA GLY A 450 47.80 30.57 -2.19
C GLY A 450 48.01 29.84 -0.87
N GLY A 451 49.16 29.20 -0.67
CA GLY A 451 49.36 28.37 0.51
C GLY A 451 48.77 26.98 0.34
N LEU A 452 49.60 26.01 -0.03
CA LEU A 452 49.24 24.59 -0.13
C LEU A 452 50.41 23.70 0.25
N ASN A 453 50.11 22.48 0.70
CA ASN A 453 51.08 21.38 0.68
C ASN A 453 51.14 20.80 -0.74
N LEU A 454 52.34 20.56 -1.26
CA LEU A 454 52.59 20.05 -2.60
C LEU A 454 52.34 18.53 -2.65
N LEU A 455 51.09 18.13 -2.46
CA LEU A 455 50.68 16.72 -2.58
C LEU A 455 50.82 16.26 -4.02
N GLY A 456 51.24 15.01 -4.21
CA GLY A 456 51.27 14.35 -5.50
C GLY A 456 49.89 13.90 -5.97
N GLY A 457 49.86 12.92 -6.87
CA GLY A 457 48.61 12.34 -7.37
C GLY A 457 47.91 11.47 -6.32
N PRO A 458 46.65 11.05 -6.58
CA PRO A 458 46.00 10.02 -5.78
C PRO A 458 46.79 8.71 -5.79
N VAL A 459 46.93 8.06 -4.63
CA VAL A 459 47.57 6.73 -4.52
C VAL A 459 46.63 5.62 -5.00
N GLY A 460 47.12 4.37 -5.05
CA GLY A 460 46.30 3.21 -5.41
C GLY A 460 44.99 3.10 -4.61
N GLY A 461 43.85 3.17 -5.30
CA GLY A 461 42.51 3.17 -4.70
C GLY A 461 42.01 4.53 -4.21
N GLY A 462 42.84 5.57 -4.26
CA GLY A 462 42.42 6.96 -4.05
C GLY A 462 41.82 7.60 -5.31
N ARG A 463 41.01 8.64 -5.13
CA ARG A 463 40.40 9.41 -6.22
C ARG A 463 40.54 10.90 -5.98
N LEU A 464 40.72 11.64 -7.06
CA LEU A 464 40.81 13.09 -7.04
C LEU A 464 39.42 13.71 -6.84
N ILE A 465 39.31 14.68 -5.93
CA ILE A 465 38.14 15.57 -5.79
C ILE A 465 38.44 16.91 -6.47
N TYR A 466 39.61 17.49 -6.19
CA TYR A 466 40.11 18.72 -6.81
C TYR A 466 41.60 18.57 -7.12
N GLY A 467 42.02 18.96 -8.31
CA GLY A 467 43.43 19.15 -8.66
C GLY A 467 43.87 20.60 -8.40
N TYR A 468 45.17 20.82 -8.23
CA TYR A 468 45.76 22.16 -8.29
C TYR A 468 46.76 22.28 -9.45
N ARG A 469 46.96 23.51 -9.91
CA ARG A 469 48.11 23.93 -10.71
C ARG A 469 48.72 25.18 -10.08
N ALA A 470 49.93 25.07 -9.57
CA ALA A 470 50.68 26.16 -8.94
C ALA A 470 51.32 27.06 -10.01
N ALA A 471 51.66 28.30 -9.65
CA ALA A 471 52.28 29.26 -10.58
C ALA A 471 53.64 28.79 -11.12
N SER A 472 54.37 27.94 -10.37
CA SER A 472 55.64 27.30 -10.73
C SER A 472 55.48 26.20 -11.77
N GLY A 473 54.25 25.81 -12.09
CA GLY A 473 53.92 24.69 -12.96
C GLY A 473 53.74 23.36 -12.24
N ALA A 474 54.01 23.28 -10.92
CA ALA A 474 53.71 22.11 -10.12
C ALA A 474 52.19 21.80 -10.13
N SER A 475 51.82 20.52 -10.17
CA SER A 475 50.43 20.10 -10.14
C SER A 475 50.27 18.80 -9.36
N GLY A 476 49.06 18.60 -8.81
CA GLY A 476 48.78 17.45 -7.97
C GLY A 476 47.39 17.52 -7.35
N ALA A 477 47.17 16.78 -6.26
CA ALA A 477 45.89 16.75 -5.57
C ALA A 477 45.73 17.95 -4.63
N LEU A 478 44.75 18.83 -4.91
CA LEU A 478 44.28 19.79 -3.91
C LEU A 478 43.42 19.07 -2.88
N ALA A 479 42.53 18.20 -3.35
CA ALA A 479 41.84 17.28 -2.47
C ALA A 479 41.70 15.92 -3.14
N ALA A 480 41.97 14.87 -2.38
CA ALA A 480 41.78 13.48 -2.78
C ALA A 480 41.07 12.73 -1.66
N GLU A 481 40.41 11.64 -2.02
CA GLU A 481 39.78 10.74 -1.07
C GLU A 481 40.17 9.29 -1.30
N ARG A 482 40.01 8.49 -0.25
CA ARG A 482 40.13 7.04 -0.31
C ARG A 482 39.23 6.40 0.76
N GLY A 483 38.67 5.23 0.45
CA GLY A 483 37.99 4.39 1.43
C GLY A 483 38.98 3.52 2.23
N HIS A 484 38.68 3.30 3.51
CA HIS A 484 39.39 2.33 4.35
C HIS A 484 38.39 1.61 5.26
N GLY A 485 38.26 0.28 5.10
CA GLY A 485 37.17 -0.48 5.71
C GLY A 485 35.80 0.08 5.31
N LYS A 486 35.00 0.51 6.29
CA LYS A 486 33.70 1.16 6.07
C LYS A 486 33.77 2.69 6.05
N GLY A 487 34.89 3.29 6.45
CA GLY A 487 35.06 4.73 6.56
C GLY A 487 35.70 5.37 5.34
N ARG A 488 35.89 6.68 5.45
CA ARG A 488 36.33 7.54 4.33
C ARG A 488 37.40 8.50 4.80
N VAL A 489 38.43 8.65 3.99
CA VAL A 489 39.55 9.55 4.26
C VAL A 489 39.62 10.58 3.17
N VAL A 490 39.74 11.85 3.55
CA VAL A 490 39.96 12.97 2.64
C VAL A 490 41.23 13.69 3.06
N ALA A 491 42.12 13.96 2.12
CA ALA A 491 43.19 14.94 2.27
C ALA A 491 42.84 16.20 1.48
N LEU A 492 42.97 17.36 2.10
CA LEU A 492 42.80 18.70 1.52
C LEU A 492 44.10 19.48 1.73
N ALA A 493 44.84 19.77 0.67
CA ALA A 493 46.19 20.30 0.72
C ALA A 493 46.31 21.77 1.18
N SER A 494 45.23 22.56 1.11
CA SER A 494 45.29 23.99 1.37
C SER A 494 44.50 24.41 2.62
N PRO A 495 45.12 25.18 3.54
CA PRO A 495 44.42 25.82 4.66
C PRO A 495 43.86 27.20 4.26
N ARG A 496 43.41 27.39 3.02
CA ARG A 496 42.90 28.70 2.53
C ARG A 496 41.52 28.65 1.89
N THR A 497 40.74 27.61 2.17
CA THR A 497 39.35 27.49 1.69
C THR A 497 38.45 28.61 2.20
N TRP A 498 38.74 29.22 3.34
CA TRP A 498 38.01 30.39 3.86
C TRP A 498 37.93 31.55 2.88
N MET A 499 38.90 31.68 1.95
CA MET A 499 38.89 32.72 0.92
C MET A 499 37.65 32.60 0.03
N LEU A 500 37.04 31.42 -0.12
CA LEU A 500 35.78 31.25 -0.85
C LEU A 500 34.64 32.12 -0.30
N ARG A 501 34.68 32.49 0.99
CA ARG A 501 33.70 33.42 1.58
C ARG A 501 33.73 34.80 0.90
N SER A 502 34.89 35.21 0.38
CA SER A 502 35.04 36.49 -0.35
C SER A 502 34.30 36.49 -1.70
N ALA A 503 34.05 35.31 -2.27
CA ALA A 503 33.27 35.13 -3.50
C ALA A 503 31.77 34.90 -3.23
N GLY A 504 31.32 35.08 -1.98
CA GLY A 504 29.95 34.85 -1.52
C GLY A 504 29.84 33.63 -0.59
N GLY A 505 29.09 33.77 0.51
CA GLY A 505 28.96 32.73 1.53
C GLY A 505 28.47 31.37 1.01
N GLY A 506 27.62 31.35 -0.03
CA GLY A 506 27.07 30.13 -0.60
C GLY A 506 28.12 29.18 -1.21
N ARG A 507 29.24 29.69 -1.75
CA ARG A 507 30.31 28.84 -2.30
C ARG A 507 31.07 28.08 -1.22
N TYR A 508 31.34 28.75 -0.10
CA TYR A 508 32.00 28.14 1.05
C TYR A 508 31.11 27.06 1.68
N SER A 509 29.81 27.36 1.87
CA SER A 509 28.85 26.37 2.38
C SER A 509 28.70 25.18 1.43
N ALA A 510 28.50 25.40 0.13
CA ALA A 510 28.35 24.32 -0.84
C ALA A 510 29.60 23.40 -0.90
N PHE A 511 30.80 23.97 -0.77
CA PHE A 511 32.03 23.20 -0.66
C PHE A 511 32.02 22.32 0.59
N TRP A 512 31.81 22.90 1.77
CA TRP A 512 31.89 22.17 3.03
C TRP A 512 30.74 21.19 3.25
N GLU A 513 29.52 21.52 2.84
CA GLU A 513 28.37 20.60 2.86
C GLU A 513 28.68 19.34 2.05
N LYS A 514 29.16 19.46 0.80
CA LYS A 514 29.52 18.28 -0.01
C LYS A 514 30.67 17.46 0.59
N MET A 515 31.68 18.13 1.15
CA MET A 515 32.82 17.45 1.77
C MET A 515 32.41 16.70 3.04
N LEU A 516 31.58 17.31 3.89
CA LEU A 516 31.08 16.71 5.13
C LEU A 516 30.09 15.58 4.85
N SER A 517 29.14 15.79 3.91
CA SER A 517 28.23 14.74 3.48
C SER A 517 28.96 13.56 2.84
N PHE A 518 30.08 13.81 2.18
CA PHE A 518 30.94 12.73 1.72
C PHE A 518 31.56 11.96 2.88
N LEU A 519 32.11 12.66 3.88
CA LEU A 519 32.81 12.06 5.03
C LEU A 519 31.88 11.28 5.96
N ASP A 520 30.68 11.79 6.22
CA ASP A 520 29.72 11.15 7.12
C ASP A 520 28.91 10.01 6.48
N GLY A 521 29.10 9.82 5.16
CA GLY A 521 28.49 8.78 4.35
C GLY A 521 27.11 9.13 3.78
N THR A 522 26.52 10.28 4.11
CA THR A 522 25.20 10.71 3.60
C THR A 522 25.20 10.92 2.08
N LEU A 523 26.33 11.36 1.52
CA LEU A 523 26.58 11.36 0.09
C LEU A 523 26.95 9.93 -0.34
N GLY A 524 25.93 9.16 -0.73
CA GLY A 524 26.06 7.81 -1.26
C GLY A 524 26.90 7.79 -2.54
N LEU A 525 27.95 6.96 -2.56
CA LEU A 525 28.85 6.76 -3.71
C LEU A 525 28.50 5.50 -4.50
N GLU A 526 27.37 4.87 -4.22
CA GLU A 526 26.98 3.71 -5.00
C GLU A 526 26.57 4.17 -6.39
N ARG A 527 27.32 3.71 -7.39
CA ARG A 527 27.01 3.96 -8.80
C ARG A 527 25.74 3.24 -9.23
N VAL A 528 25.23 2.30 -8.42
CA VAL A 528 24.05 1.51 -8.71
C VAL A 528 23.19 1.40 -7.46
N ALA A 529 21.96 1.91 -7.50
CA ALA A 529 20.98 1.78 -6.43
C ALA A 529 19.77 1.00 -6.93
N LEU A 530 19.29 0.03 -6.15
CA LEU A 530 18.11 -0.77 -6.47
C LEU A 530 17.01 -0.50 -5.44
N GLU A 531 15.84 -0.15 -5.93
CA GLU A 531 14.62 0.15 -5.18
C GLU A 531 13.49 -0.78 -5.64
N ALA A 532 12.56 -1.08 -4.73
CA ALA A 532 11.33 -1.80 -5.05
C ALA A 532 10.14 -1.00 -4.56
N ASP A 533 9.16 -0.84 -5.44
CA ASP A 533 7.79 -0.47 -5.08
C ASP A 533 7.04 -1.77 -4.72
N GLU A 534 6.68 -1.90 -3.45
CA GLU A 534 6.04 -3.09 -2.88
C GLU A 534 4.55 -3.23 -3.26
N SER A 535 4.05 -2.37 -4.16
CA SER A 535 2.76 -2.54 -4.83
C SER A 535 2.62 -3.94 -5.45
N TYR A 536 1.38 -4.43 -5.63
CA TYR A 536 1.12 -5.68 -6.36
C TYR A 536 0.59 -5.38 -7.78
N PRO A 537 1.28 -5.82 -8.86
CA PRO A 537 2.57 -6.51 -8.89
C PRO A 537 3.77 -5.58 -8.56
N PRO A 538 4.87 -6.11 -7.97
CA PRO A 538 5.98 -5.26 -7.54
C PRO A 538 6.77 -4.73 -8.71
N ARG A 539 7.15 -3.45 -8.63
CA ARG A 539 8.00 -2.77 -9.61
C ARG A 539 9.38 -2.55 -9.04
N LEU A 540 10.40 -2.84 -9.83
CA LEU A 540 11.79 -2.60 -9.47
C LEU A 540 12.29 -1.38 -10.22
N ARG A 541 13.00 -0.52 -9.52
CA ARG A 541 13.66 0.64 -10.09
C ARG A 541 15.14 0.57 -9.78
N LEU A 542 15.98 0.60 -10.81
CA LEU A 542 17.43 0.55 -10.71
C LEU A 542 17.99 1.87 -11.24
N ARG A 543 18.74 2.60 -10.42
CA ARG A 543 19.44 3.83 -10.81
C ARG A 543 20.91 3.53 -11.03
N VAL A 544 21.42 3.79 -12.23
CA VAL A 544 22.79 3.52 -12.65
C VAL A 544 23.49 4.83 -13.04
N LEU A 545 24.69 5.05 -12.50
CA LEU A 545 25.54 6.19 -12.75
C LEU A 545 26.80 5.77 -13.54
N GLY A 546 27.26 6.68 -14.39
CA GLY A 546 28.52 6.56 -15.13
C GLY A 546 29.75 6.52 -14.21
N ALA A 547 30.93 6.34 -14.79
CA ALA A 547 32.19 6.41 -14.04
C ALA A 547 32.43 7.81 -13.44
N ASP A 548 31.81 8.82 -14.04
CA ASP A 548 31.78 10.21 -13.60
C ASP A 548 30.62 10.55 -12.65
N TYR A 549 29.91 9.53 -12.15
CA TYR A 549 28.78 9.68 -11.23
C TYR A 549 27.60 10.50 -11.77
N ARG A 550 27.52 10.69 -13.08
CA ARG A 550 26.35 11.28 -13.73
C ARG A 550 25.36 10.21 -14.15
N PRO A 551 24.05 10.52 -14.17
CA PRO A 551 23.07 9.59 -14.72
C PRO A 551 23.39 9.28 -16.19
N LEU A 552 23.27 8.00 -16.58
CA LEU A 552 23.54 7.60 -17.96
C LEU A 552 22.55 8.28 -18.92
N ALA A 553 23.06 8.96 -19.94
CA ALA A 553 22.24 9.64 -20.94
C ALA A 553 21.58 8.67 -21.94
N ARG A 554 22.13 7.47 -22.08
CA ARG A 554 21.68 6.40 -22.99
C ARG A 554 21.75 5.06 -22.29
N ASP A 555 21.12 4.05 -22.88
CA ASP A 555 21.23 2.67 -22.45
C ASP A 555 22.65 2.15 -22.74
N ALA A 556 23.49 2.12 -21.71
CA ALA A 556 24.89 1.71 -21.77
C ALA A 556 25.25 0.74 -20.63
N ALA A 557 24.26 0.29 -19.85
CA ALA A 557 24.47 -0.63 -18.75
C ALA A 557 24.04 -2.06 -19.15
N SER A 558 24.92 -3.03 -18.96
CA SER A 558 24.57 -4.44 -19.03
C SER A 558 24.14 -4.89 -17.63
N ILE A 559 22.87 -5.26 -17.49
CA ILE A 559 22.24 -5.64 -16.22
C ILE A 559 21.91 -7.12 -16.25
N ASN A 560 22.60 -7.92 -15.43
CA ASN A 560 22.24 -9.31 -15.18
C ASN A 560 21.54 -9.40 -13.82
N ALA A 561 20.21 -9.41 -13.83
CA ALA A 561 19.42 -9.43 -12.62
C ALA A 561 18.59 -10.72 -12.48
N SER A 562 18.39 -11.12 -11.23
CA SER A 562 17.56 -12.27 -10.90
C SER A 562 16.83 -12.07 -9.59
N VAL A 563 15.57 -12.50 -9.55
CA VAL A 563 14.78 -12.63 -8.33
C VAL A 563 14.91 -14.06 -7.81
N THR A 564 15.24 -14.20 -6.53
CA THR A 564 15.33 -15.49 -5.82
C THR A 564 14.26 -15.53 -4.75
N GLY A 565 13.35 -16.50 -4.81
CA GLY A 565 12.28 -16.70 -3.82
C GLY A 565 12.00 -18.19 -3.57
N PRO A 566 10.92 -18.53 -2.85
CA PRO A 566 10.59 -19.92 -2.50
C PRO A 566 10.37 -20.84 -3.72
N GLY A 567 9.95 -20.30 -4.86
CA GLY A 567 9.80 -21.03 -6.11
C GLY A 567 11.05 -21.06 -7.01
N GLY A 568 12.23 -20.74 -6.47
CA GLY A 568 13.51 -20.77 -7.17
C GLY A 568 14.00 -19.40 -7.64
N ARG A 569 15.06 -19.42 -8.46
CA ARG A 569 15.69 -18.24 -9.06
C ARG A 569 15.14 -18.00 -10.46
N ARG A 570 14.66 -16.79 -10.75
CA ARG A 570 14.17 -16.38 -12.07
C ARG A 570 14.92 -15.13 -12.55
N PRO A 571 15.27 -15.02 -13.83
CA PRO A 571 15.84 -13.79 -14.38
C PRO A 571 14.82 -12.65 -14.32
N VAL A 572 15.31 -11.42 -14.18
CA VAL A 572 14.52 -10.19 -14.25
C VAL A 572 15.17 -9.29 -15.28
N GLU A 573 14.38 -8.86 -16.26
CA GLU A 573 14.84 -7.98 -17.32
C GLU A 573 14.50 -6.52 -16.97
N PHE A 574 15.51 -5.65 -17.03
CA PHE A 574 15.40 -4.23 -16.75
C PHE A 574 15.42 -3.44 -18.06
N TYR A 575 14.52 -2.46 -18.19
CA TYR A 575 14.40 -1.62 -19.37
C TYR A 575 14.77 -0.17 -19.04
N PHE A 576 15.57 0.45 -19.90
CA PHE A 576 15.99 1.84 -19.72
C PHE A 576 14.80 2.81 -19.87
N ARG A 577 14.65 3.71 -18.90
CA ARG A 577 13.60 4.75 -18.85
C ARG A 577 14.13 6.18 -19.01
N GLY A 578 15.44 6.35 -19.17
CA GLY A 578 16.09 7.65 -19.27
C GLY A 578 16.82 8.07 -17.99
N ALA A 579 17.80 8.97 -18.14
CA ALA A 579 18.59 9.53 -17.05
C ALA A 579 19.13 8.47 -16.06
N GLY A 580 19.73 7.40 -16.58
CA GLY A 580 20.29 6.32 -15.78
C GLY A 580 19.28 5.47 -15.02
N VAL A 581 17.98 5.64 -15.23
CA VAL A 581 16.94 4.84 -14.58
C VAL A 581 16.56 3.66 -15.46
N TYR A 582 16.48 2.48 -14.83
CA TYR A 582 15.99 1.25 -15.43
C TYR A 582 14.84 0.72 -14.58
N GLU A 583 13.82 0.16 -15.22
CA GLU A 583 12.65 -0.40 -14.54
C GLU A 583 12.39 -1.83 -14.97
N ALA A 584 11.89 -2.64 -14.04
CA ALA A 584 11.44 -4.00 -14.31
C ALA A 584 10.12 -4.26 -13.58
N GLU A 585 9.19 -4.96 -14.23
CA GLU A 585 8.05 -5.56 -13.54
C GLU A 585 8.43 -6.97 -13.09
N VAL A 586 8.14 -7.30 -11.84
CA VAL A 586 8.40 -8.65 -11.32
C VAL A 586 7.18 -9.52 -11.65
N PRO A 587 7.36 -10.65 -12.36
CA PRO A 587 6.27 -11.60 -12.61
C PRO A 587 5.63 -12.06 -11.28
N PRO A 588 4.34 -12.43 -11.25
CA PRO A 588 3.56 -12.57 -10.03
C PRO A 588 4.31 -13.41 -8.99
N PRO A 589 4.63 -12.80 -7.83
CA PRO A 589 5.54 -13.39 -6.88
C PRO A 589 4.93 -14.64 -6.24
N PHE A 590 5.74 -15.69 -6.08
CA PHE A 590 5.49 -16.69 -5.04
C PHE A 590 5.46 -15.96 -3.70
N GLY A 591 4.45 -16.21 -2.87
CA GLY A 591 4.41 -15.65 -1.51
C GLY A 591 5.70 -15.97 -0.75
N GLY A 592 6.13 -15.06 0.14
CA GLY A 592 7.37 -15.20 0.91
C GLY A 592 8.46 -14.18 0.54
N ARG A 593 9.60 -14.23 1.24
CA ARG A 593 10.73 -13.31 1.03
C ARG A 593 11.37 -13.57 -0.34
N GLN A 594 11.52 -12.50 -1.11
CA GLN A 594 12.23 -12.51 -2.37
C GLN A 594 13.47 -11.62 -2.26
N THR A 595 14.52 -11.98 -2.98
CA THR A 595 15.73 -11.17 -3.11
C THR A 595 16.02 -10.95 -4.58
N VAL A 596 16.00 -9.70 -5.01
CA VAL A 596 16.52 -9.31 -6.31
C VAL A 596 17.99 -8.99 -6.14
N SER A 597 18.82 -9.64 -6.93
CA SER A 597 20.22 -9.27 -7.10
C SER A 597 20.42 -8.84 -8.54
N ALA A 598 21.18 -7.77 -8.75
CA ALA A 598 21.60 -7.33 -10.07
C ALA A 598 23.12 -7.20 -10.09
N ASN A 599 23.76 -7.69 -11.15
CA ASN A 599 25.14 -7.37 -11.48
C ASN A 599 25.11 -6.39 -12.65
N VAL A 600 25.64 -5.19 -12.43
CA VAL A 600 25.58 -4.12 -13.42
C VAL A 600 27.00 -3.78 -13.86
N SER A 601 27.21 -3.78 -15.17
CA SER A 601 28.41 -3.23 -15.80
C SER A 601 28.03 -2.07 -16.72
N VAL A 602 28.88 -1.06 -16.81
CA VAL A 602 28.73 0.08 -17.72
C VAL A 602 29.96 0.10 -18.61
N ASP A 603 29.76 0.09 -19.93
CA ASP A 603 30.84 0.03 -20.94
C ASP A 603 31.83 -1.13 -20.67
N GLY A 604 31.32 -2.30 -20.28
CA GLY A 604 32.12 -3.51 -20.00
C GLY A 604 32.86 -3.52 -18.66
N ARG A 605 32.76 -2.46 -17.83
CA ARG A 605 33.36 -2.41 -16.49
C ARG A 605 32.29 -2.58 -15.41
N ALA A 606 32.58 -3.36 -14.38
CA ALA A 606 31.69 -3.50 -13.23
C ALA A 606 31.34 -2.12 -12.62
N ALA A 607 30.04 -1.86 -12.47
CA ALA A 607 29.51 -0.62 -11.91
C ALA A 607 28.95 -0.83 -10.50
N GLY A 608 28.37 -2.00 -10.22
CA GLY A 608 27.89 -2.37 -8.89
C GLY A 608 27.04 -3.63 -8.92
N SER A 609 26.85 -4.22 -7.74
CA SER A 609 26.05 -5.44 -7.57
C SER A 609 24.99 -5.28 -6.48
N PRO A 610 23.99 -4.40 -6.65
CA PRO A 610 23.01 -4.17 -5.60
C PRO A 610 22.13 -5.41 -5.40
N ALA A 611 21.75 -5.63 -4.15
CA ALA A 611 20.79 -6.65 -3.78
C ALA A 611 19.73 -6.04 -2.86
N LEU A 612 18.47 -6.34 -3.15
CA LEU A 612 17.32 -5.87 -2.38
C LEU A 612 16.42 -7.06 -2.08
N SER A 613 16.15 -7.30 -0.80
CA SER A 613 15.08 -8.21 -0.39
C SER A 613 13.78 -7.46 -0.20
N PHE A 614 12.68 -7.98 -0.71
CA PHE A 614 11.32 -7.52 -0.42
C PHE A 614 10.38 -8.72 -0.31
N SER A 615 9.23 -8.53 0.35
CA SER A 615 8.20 -9.55 0.48
C SER A 615 6.91 -8.94 -0.05
N PRO A 616 6.58 -9.11 -1.33
CA PRO A 616 5.40 -8.46 -1.89
C PRO A 616 4.15 -8.95 -1.15
N GLU A 617 3.29 -8.00 -0.78
CA GLU A 617 1.99 -8.28 -0.18
C GLU A 617 1.08 -8.91 -1.26
N GLY A 618 1.17 -10.23 -1.43
CA GLY A 618 0.16 -10.98 -2.17
C GLY A 618 -1.03 -11.29 -1.25
N PRO A 619 -2.29 -11.26 -1.74
CA PRO A 619 -3.41 -11.77 -0.97
C PRO A 619 -3.16 -13.26 -0.68
N SER A 620 -3.20 -13.63 0.59
CA SER A 620 -2.94 -14.99 1.05
C SER A 620 -3.79 -15.99 0.28
N ALA A 621 -3.12 -16.92 -0.42
CA ALA A 621 -3.73 -18.03 -1.16
C ALA A 621 -4.55 -19.01 -0.28
N TYR A 622 -4.82 -18.67 0.99
CA TYR A 622 -5.62 -19.44 1.94
C TYR A 622 -6.34 -18.59 3.01
N SER A 623 -6.84 -17.40 2.66
CA SER A 623 -7.74 -16.67 3.57
C SER A 623 -9.11 -17.35 3.66
N PRO A 624 -9.71 -17.51 4.85
CA PRO A 624 -11.11 -17.92 4.99
C PRO A 624 -12.01 -16.80 4.41
N PRO A 625 -13.33 -16.96 4.32
CA PRO A 625 -14.20 -15.80 4.17
C PRO A 625 -14.08 -14.85 5.38
N ASP A 626 -14.04 -13.53 5.14
CA ASP A 626 -14.10 -12.50 6.19
C ASP A 626 -15.56 -12.30 6.62
N LEU A 627 -16.02 -13.19 7.50
CA LEU A 627 -17.39 -13.14 8.02
C LEU A 627 -17.68 -11.85 8.78
N ARG A 628 -16.68 -11.24 9.41
CA ARG A 628 -16.86 -9.99 10.15
C ARG A 628 -17.13 -8.83 9.18
N ALA A 629 -16.34 -8.70 8.12
CA ALA A 629 -16.58 -7.68 7.10
C ALA A 629 -17.97 -7.85 6.46
N LEU A 630 -18.40 -9.09 6.22
CA LEU A 630 -19.75 -9.38 5.71
C LEU A 630 -20.85 -8.99 6.72
N GLU A 631 -20.67 -9.26 8.01
CA GLU A 631 -21.61 -8.84 9.05
C GLU A 631 -21.68 -7.31 9.20
N GLU A 632 -20.53 -6.64 9.24
CA GLU A 632 -20.44 -5.17 9.31
C GLU A 632 -21.05 -4.51 8.07
N MET A 633 -20.99 -5.17 6.92
CA MET A 633 -21.63 -4.73 5.69
C MET A 633 -23.16 -4.93 5.72
N ALA A 634 -23.61 -6.10 6.18
CA ALA A 634 -25.00 -6.53 6.13
C ALA A 634 -25.89 -5.83 7.16
N ARG A 635 -25.45 -5.76 8.43
CA ARG A 635 -26.23 -5.21 9.55
C ARG A 635 -26.81 -3.81 9.29
N PRO A 636 -26.01 -2.79 8.91
CA PRO A 636 -26.54 -1.44 8.72
C PRO A 636 -27.46 -1.30 7.50
N ARG A 637 -27.47 -2.29 6.59
CA ARG A 637 -28.28 -2.28 5.35
C ARG A 637 -29.50 -3.19 5.43
N GLY A 638 -29.70 -3.88 6.55
CA GLY A 638 -30.77 -4.86 6.71
C GLY A 638 -30.61 -6.10 5.82
N TRP A 639 -29.40 -6.37 5.33
CA TRP A 639 -29.12 -7.54 4.50
C TRP A 639 -29.00 -8.79 5.35
N THR A 640 -29.28 -9.93 4.74
CA THR A 640 -29.15 -11.24 5.40
C THR A 640 -27.78 -11.85 5.11
N LEU A 641 -27.22 -12.59 6.06
CA LEU A 641 -25.96 -13.31 5.92
C LEU A 641 -26.22 -14.82 5.99
N ALA A 642 -25.73 -15.55 5.00
CA ALA A 642 -25.81 -17.01 4.92
C ALA A 642 -24.42 -17.58 4.59
N ARG A 643 -24.22 -18.87 4.87
CA ARG A 643 -23.00 -19.61 4.52
C ARG A 643 -23.30 -20.59 3.40
N MET A 644 -22.43 -20.66 2.39
CA MET A 644 -22.64 -21.55 1.24
C MET A 644 -22.81 -23.02 1.65
N GLU A 645 -22.13 -23.46 2.71
CA GLU A 645 -22.18 -24.84 3.23
C GLU A 645 -23.49 -25.18 3.96
N ASP A 646 -24.08 -24.21 4.65
CA ASP A 646 -25.34 -24.38 5.40
C ASP A 646 -26.58 -24.17 4.51
N SER A 647 -26.38 -23.72 3.27
CA SER A 647 -27.42 -23.24 2.36
C SER A 647 -27.69 -24.22 1.22
N GLY A 648 -28.33 -25.36 1.50
CA GLY A 648 -28.88 -26.21 0.44
C GLY A 648 -30.11 -25.58 -0.23
N GLY A 649 -30.62 -26.17 -1.33
CA GLY A 649 -31.83 -25.69 -2.02
C GLY A 649 -33.03 -25.51 -1.06
N ALA A 650 -33.21 -26.42 -0.11
CA ALA A 650 -34.27 -26.32 0.90
C ALA A 650 -34.10 -25.17 1.92
N ALA A 651 -32.86 -24.74 2.19
CA ALA A 651 -32.58 -23.59 3.06
C ALA A 651 -32.82 -22.27 2.30
N LEU A 652 -32.51 -22.24 1.00
CA LEU A 652 -32.79 -21.12 0.11
C LEU A 652 -34.28 -20.93 -0.16
N GLU A 653 -35.08 -22.00 -0.19
CA GLU A 653 -36.55 -21.90 -0.31
C GLU A 653 -37.17 -21.08 0.83
N ARG A 654 -36.61 -21.14 2.04
CA ARG A 654 -37.06 -20.32 3.19
C ARG A 654 -36.72 -18.84 3.03
N LEU A 655 -35.79 -18.55 2.12
CA LEU A 655 -35.36 -17.21 1.75
C LEU A 655 -36.02 -16.77 0.42
N LEU A 656 -37.14 -17.38 0.01
CA LEU A 656 -37.93 -16.85 -1.11
C LEU A 656 -38.87 -15.75 -0.62
N PRO A 657 -38.91 -14.58 -1.28
CA PRO A 657 -39.97 -13.60 -1.03
C PRO A 657 -41.33 -14.19 -1.43
N PRO A 658 -42.44 -13.76 -0.79
CA PRO A 658 -43.77 -14.17 -1.21
C PRO A 658 -44.04 -13.72 -2.65
N PRO A 659 -44.80 -14.49 -3.46
CA PRO A 659 -45.08 -14.14 -4.85
C PRO A 659 -45.72 -12.75 -4.93
N SER A 660 -45.03 -11.82 -5.60
CA SER A 660 -45.29 -10.37 -5.53
C SER A 660 -46.38 -9.89 -6.49
N SER A 661 -46.84 -10.72 -7.44
CA SER A 661 -47.94 -10.36 -8.33
C SER A 661 -48.90 -11.51 -8.62
N THR A 662 -50.18 -11.15 -8.73
CA THR A 662 -51.22 -12.05 -9.25
C THR A 662 -51.66 -11.51 -10.59
N GLU A 663 -51.48 -12.27 -11.66
CA GLU A 663 -52.09 -11.94 -12.94
C GLU A 663 -53.60 -12.07 -12.76
N ILE A 664 -54.32 -10.94 -12.84
CA ILE A 664 -55.78 -10.90 -12.71
C ILE A 664 -56.35 -11.13 -14.11
N ARG A 665 -56.69 -12.38 -14.43
CA ARG A 665 -57.59 -12.64 -15.56
C ARG A 665 -59.02 -12.45 -15.08
N THR A 666 -59.65 -11.39 -15.55
CA THR A 666 -61.08 -11.12 -15.34
C THR A 666 -61.87 -11.76 -16.47
N TRP A 667 -62.58 -12.85 -16.17
CA TRP A 667 -63.62 -13.33 -17.07
C TRP A 667 -64.91 -12.61 -16.71
N SER A 668 -65.52 -11.90 -17.66
CA SER A 668 -66.83 -11.27 -17.47
C SER A 668 -67.83 -11.90 -18.43
N ALA A 669 -68.93 -12.41 -17.88
CA ALA A 669 -70.11 -12.76 -18.66
C ALA A 669 -71.21 -11.75 -18.34
N ALA A 670 -71.83 -11.22 -19.39
CA ALA A 670 -72.99 -10.33 -19.31
C ALA A 670 -74.23 -11.08 -19.85
N PRO A 671 -74.79 -12.05 -19.10
CA PRO A 671 -75.95 -12.83 -19.54
C PRO A 671 -77.15 -11.98 -19.94
N GLY A 672 -77.31 -10.75 -19.43
CA GLY A 672 -78.38 -9.83 -19.84
C GLY A 672 -78.35 -9.46 -21.32
N ARG A 673 -77.17 -9.51 -21.96
CA ARG A 673 -76.98 -9.29 -23.41
C ARG A 673 -77.13 -10.56 -24.24
N SER A 674 -77.50 -11.68 -23.63
CA SER A 674 -77.70 -12.94 -24.36
C SER A 674 -78.94 -12.86 -25.26
N PRO A 675 -78.84 -13.14 -26.57
CA PRO A 675 -79.98 -13.16 -27.47
C PRO A 675 -81.05 -14.20 -27.05
N TRP A 676 -80.65 -15.20 -26.27
CA TRP A 676 -81.54 -16.23 -25.74
C TRP A 676 -82.53 -15.72 -24.69
N LEU A 677 -82.17 -14.70 -23.89
CA LEU A 677 -83.10 -14.10 -22.93
C LEU A 677 -84.20 -13.31 -23.65
N LEU A 678 -83.85 -12.58 -24.71
CA LEU A 678 -84.81 -11.89 -25.57
C LEU A 678 -85.72 -12.89 -26.29
N ALA A 679 -85.17 -13.98 -26.82
CA ALA A 679 -85.94 -15.05 -27.44
C ALA A 679 -86.93 -15.70 -26.46
N ALA A 680 -86.50 -15.99 -25.22
CA ALA A 680 -87.37 -16.54 -24.18
C ALA A 680 -88.49 -15.57 -23.77
N PHE A 681 -88.18 -14.26 -23.69
CA PHE A 681 -89.18 -13.21 -23.45
C PHE A 681 -90.25 -13.19 -24.55
N LEU A 682 -89.83 -13.15 -25.82
CA LEU A 682 -90.74 -13.13 -26.97
C LEU A 682 -91.59 -14.40 -27.04
N LEU A 683 -91.01 -15.55 -26.72
CA LEU A 683 -91.71 -16.84 -26.71
C LEU A 683 -92.79 -16.88 -25.63
N LEU A 684 -92.49 -16.43 -24.41
CA LEU A 684 -93.49 -16.36 -23.33
C LEU A 684 -94.61 -15.36 -23.64
N LEU A 685 -94.28 -14.24 -24.26
CA LEU A 685 -95.27 -13.25 -24.71
C LEU A 685 -96.15 -13.80 -25.85
N GLY A 686 -95.57 -14.60 -26.76
CA GLY A 686 -96.31 -15.32 -27.80
C GLY A 686 -97.25 -16.40 -27.23
N ILE A 687 -96.80 -17.17 -26.25
CA ILE A 687 -97.64 -18.16 -25.54
C ILE A 687 -98.77 -17.45 -24.80
N GLU A 688 -98.48 -16.33 -24.13
CA GLU A 688 -99.49 -15.51 -23.44
C GLU A 688 -100.59 -15.03 -24.39
N LEU A 689 -100.20 -14.48 -25.55
CA LEU A 689 -101.14 -14.09 -26.61
C LEU A 689 -101.99 -15.27 -27.11
N GLY A 690 -101.38 -16.45 -27.28
CA GLY A 690 -102.10 -17.67 -27.67
C GLY A 690 -103.15 -18.11 -26.64
N VAL A 691 -102.80 -18.04 -25.34
CA VAL A 691 -103.72 -18.34 -24.24
C VAL A 691 -104.87 -17.33 -24.17
N ARG A 692 -104.61 -16.04 -24.43
CA ARG A 692 -105.66 -15.00 -24.46
C ARG A 692 -106.63 -15.19 -25.63
N ARG A 693 -106.13 -15.49 -26.82
CA ARG A 693 -106.96 -15.74 -28.01
C ARG A 693 -107.86 -16.96 -27.84
N ARG A 694 -107.35 -18.06 -27.25
CA ARG A 694 -108.17 -19.25 -26.95
C ARG A 694 -109.25 -19.00 -25.89
N ALA A 695 -109.07 -18.01 -25.02
CA ALA A 695 -110.03 -17.66 -23.97
C ALA A 695 -111.10 -16.63 -24.41
N GLY A 696 -111.11 -16.19 -25.67
CA GLY A 696 -112.17 -15.36 -26.25
C GLY A 696 -112.26 -13.93 -25.71
N ARG A 697 -111.15 -13.35 -25.22
CA ARG A 697 -111.10 -12.00 -24.63
C ARG A 697 -109.93 -11.19 -25.20
N ASP A 698 -110.12 -10.60 -26.37
CA ASP A 698 -109.25 -9.54 -26.89
C ASP A 698 -109.54 -8.19 -26.20
#